data_AF-A0A7C1WG92-F1
#
_entry.id   AF-A0A7C1WG92-F1
#
_cell.length_a   1.000
_cell.length_b   1.000
_cell.length_c   1.000
_cell.angle_alpha   90.00
_cell.angle_beta   90.00
_cell.angle_gamma   90.00
#
_symmetry.space_group_name_H-M   'P 1'
#
loop_
_entity.id
_entity.type
_entity.pdbx_description
1 polymer ?
#
loop_
_entity_poly.entity_id
_entity_poly.type
_entity_poly.pdbx_seq_one_letter_code
_entity_poly.pdbx_strand_id
1 'polypeptide(L)'
;MNMERKRMAFCPSICPGIECEASNQVLEFASNKGVNTFVQRVEGRGLDRCQFGAGGTCCRNCSMGPCMMIEGVPESIGICGATPATAAARNFCRMIAAGAAAHIDHARETVMGFLAAAKGEAPYEIKDERKLLSTAQLFEIKTEGRNIKDIAIELGEKAMAEFGRQDGGLHFIKRAPAKRQEVWKKMGVLPRGIDREVVEIMHRTHMGTDQDYANLILQGTRCALADGWGASMISTELQDIMFGTPVPIRATVNLGVLKTDEVNVVVHGHEPLLSEALAMVADDPEIVAAAQAVGAKGVNLAGVCCTGNEVLMRHGIPIAGSFIQQEIVLATGAVEAMVVDIQCIMQSLPTVAKCYHTEIITTSPRAKITGASHIEFDHHNALQVAKDIIKRAISRYPQRGPVHIPQHKTEVVAGFSHETINQMLGGAFRASYRPLNDNIINGRIKGVGAIVGCDSARVRSGYVHTTVARELIANDVLVITTGCAATACGREGLLTPEAASMCGPGLREVCEAVGIPPVLHMGSCVDNSRILIAATEIVREGGLGDDISQIPAVGCAPEWMSEKAIAIGQYFVASGASVIFGHTFPTTKSQVMTDYLFKDLFDLYGGCWGMENDPNDIARWMIEAIDKRREALGIHKKKERVLFDMAMRREL
;
A
#
# COMPACT_ATOMS: atom_id res chain seq x y z
N MET A 1 -42.99 -7.93 -2.01
CA MET A 1 -43.10 -7.21 -3.31
C MET A 1 -41.78 -7.35 -4.05
N ASN A 2 -41.69 -8.28 -4.99
CA ASN A 2 -40.56 -8.38 -5.91
C ASN A 2 -40.69 -7.26 -6.94
N MET A 3 -40.05 -6.11 -6.69
CA MET A 3 -39.70 -5.22 -7.80
C MET A 3 -38.72 -6.01 -8.67
N GLU A 4 -39.11 -6.35 -9.89
CA GLU A 4 -38.19 -6.86 -10.90
C GLU A 4 -37.02 -5.87 -11.00
N ARG A 5 -35.84 -6.32 -10.55
CA ARG A 5 -34.63 -5.50 -10.65
C ARG A 5 -34.33 -5.31 -12.12
N LYS A 6 -34.28 -4.06 -12.57
CA LYS A 6 -33.95 -3.70 -13.96
C LYS A 6 -32.59 -4.33 -14.29
N ARG A 7 -32.59 -5.29 -15.21
CA ARG A 7 -31.37 -5.96 -15.67
C ARG A 7 -30.62 -4.99 -16.58
N MET A 8 -29.43 -4.57 -16.17
CA MET A 8 -28.47 -3.89 -17.04
C MET A 8 -27.39 -4.91 -17.39
N ALA A 9 -27.30 -5.26 -18.67
CA ALA A 9 -26.27 -6.14 -19.18
C ALA A 9 -24.89 -5.49 -18.99
N PHE A 10 -23.90 -6.29 -18.59
CA PHE A 10 -22.50 -5.88 -18.58
C PHE A 10 -22.07 -5.45 -19.98
N CYS A 11 -21.64 -4.21 -20.13
CA CYS A 11 -21.21 -3.60 -21.39
C CYS A 11 -19.72 -3.22 -21.30
N PRO A 12 -18.81 -4.06 -21.85
CA PRO A 12 -17.36 -3.82 -21.78
C PRO A 12 -16.89 -2.51 -22.42
N SER A 13 -17.74 -1.84 -23.21
CA SER A 13 -17.38 -0.60 -23.90
C SER A 13 -17.45 0.65 -23.01
N ILE A 14 -18.10 0.59 -21.84
CA ILE A 14 -18.27 1.75 -20.93
C ILE A 14 -17.49 1.56 -19.62
N CYS A 15 -17.54 0.35 -19.05
CA CYS A 15 -16.66 -0.03 -17.94
C CYS A 15 -15.45 -0.77 -18.52
N PRO A 16 -14.21 -0.26 -18.36
CA PRO A 16 -13.01 -0.91 -18.88
C PRO A 16 -12.75 -2.33 -18.33
N GLY A 17 -13.50 -2.74 -17.31
CA GLY A 17 -13.48 -4.09 -16.76
C GLY A 17 -12.25 -4.38 -15.90
N ILE A 18 -11.96 -5.68 -15.74
CA ILE A 18 -10.85 -6.20 -14.94
C ILE A 18 -10.10 -7.26 -15.75
N GLU A 19 -8.76 -7.23 -15.67
CA GLU A 19 -7.88 -8.30 -16.14
C GLU A 19 -7.92 -9.46 -15.13
N CYS A 20 -9.02 -10.21 -15.17
CA CYS A 20 -9.21 -11.42 -14.39
C CYS A 20 -10.42 -12.19 -14.93
N GLU A 21 -10.17 -13.35 -15.54
CA GLU A 21 -11.23 -14.21 -16.10
C GLU A 21 -12.27 -14.60 -15.05
N ALA A 22 -11.82 -15.04 -13.88
CA ALA A 22 -12.69 -15.38 -12.75
C ALA A 22 -13.63 -14.24 -12.36
N SER A 23 -13.11 -13.00 -12.34
CA SER A 23 -13.92 -11.84 -11.99
C SER A 23 -14.94 -11.49 -13.07
N ASN A 24 -14.57 -11.66 -14.34
CA ASN A 24 -15.49 -11.45 -15.45
C ASN A 24 -16.63 -12.49 -15.45
N GLN A 25 -16.34 -13.76 -15.17
CA GLN A 25 -17.36 -14.82 -15.00
C GLN A 25 -18.37 -14.46 -13.90
N VAL A 26 -17.89 -14.02 -12.72
CA VAL A 26 -18.78 -13.62 -11.61
C VAL A 26 -19.55 -12.34 -11.93
N LEU A 27 -18.94 -11.34 -12.57
CA LEU A 27 -19.62 -10.11 -12.96
C LEU A 27 -20.75 -10.36 -13.96
N GLU A 28 -20.54 -11.23 -14.94
CA GLU A 28 -21.57 -11.64 -15.90
C GLU A 28 -22.73 -12.35 -15.17
N PHE A 29 -22.41 -13.33 -14.31
CA PHE A 29 -23.41 -14.01 -13.48
C PHE A 29 -24.22 -13.03 -12.62
N ALA A 30 -23.54 -12.11 -11.94
CA ALA A 30 -24.15 -11.11 -11.06
C ALA A 30 -25.06 -10.14 -11.83
N SER A 31 -24.61 -9.66 -12.99
CA SER A 31 -25.38 -8.81 -13.90
C SER A 31 -26.67 -9.50 -14.37
N ASN A 32 -26.59 -10.78 -14.76
CA ASN A 32 -27.76 -11.58 -15.17
C ASN A 32 -28.78 -11.77 -14.04
N LYS A 33 -28.34 -11.72 -12.78
CA LYS A 33 -29.19 -11.75 -11.57
C LYS A 33 -29.68 -10.37 -11.13
N GLY A 34 -29.31 -9.30 -11.82
CA GLY A 34 -29.67 -7.93 -11.47
C GLY A 34 -28.98 -7.42 -10.19
N VAL A 35 -27.78 -7.92 -9.90
CA VAL A 35 -26.93 -7.39 -8.82
C VAL A 35 -26.26 -6.11 -9.32
N ASN A 36 -26.35 -5.04 -8.53
CA ASN A 36 -25.80 -3.72 -8.88
C ASN A 36 -24.40 -3.55 -8.27
N THR A 37 -23.38 -3.86 -9.05
CA THR A 37 -21.96 -3.71 -8.69
C THR A 37 -21.39 -2.37 -9.16
N PHE A 38 -20.09 -2.13 -8.95
CA PHE A 38 -19.41 -0.94 -9.45
C PHE A 38 -19.57 -0.77 -10.97
N VAL A 39 -19.69 -1.87 -11.72
CA VAL A 39 -19.86 -1.81 -13.17
C VAL A 39 -21.14 -1.08 -13.52
N GLN A 40 -22.28 -1.51 -12.99
CA GLN A 40 -23.57 -0.86 -13.24
C GLN A 40 -23.56 0.61 -12.76
N ARG A 41 -22.83 0.91 -11.68
CA ARG A 41 -22.65 2.30 -11.19
C ARG A 41 -21.77 3.16 -12.10
N VAL A 42 -20.83 2.57 -12.84
CA VAL A 42 -20.00 3.27 -13.84
C VAL A 42 -20.81 3.47 -15.12
N GLU A 43 -21.43 2.41 -15.63
CA GLU A 43 -22.27 2.43 -16.84
C GLU A 43 -23.48 3.34 -16.71
N GLY A 44 -24.06 3.41 -15.52
CA GLY A 44 -25.19 4.30 -15.23
C GLY A 44 -24.84 5.78 -15.15
N ARG A 45 -23.56 6.17 -15.26
CA ARG A 45 -23.18 7.60 -15.25
C ARG A 45 -23.42 8.20 -16.64
N GLY A 46 -24.37 9.12 -16.72
CA GLY A 46 -24.69 9.83 -17.97
C GLY A 46 -23.83 11.06 -18.28
N LEU A 47 -22.78 11.35 -17.49
CA LEU A 47 -21.92 12.53 -17.66
C LEU A 47 -20.45 12.19 -17.39
N ASP A 48 -19.57 12.84 -18.14
CA ASP A 48 -18.13 12.84 -17.91
C ASP A 48 -17.74 13.50 -16.58
N ARG A 49 -16.47 13.30 -16.18
CA ARG A 49 -15.93 13.91 -14.95
C ARG A 49 -15.90 15.43 -15.09
N CYS A 50 -16.32 16.13 -14.02
CA CYS A 50 -16.14 17.57 -13.89
C CYS A 50 -14.65 17.93 -14.02
N GLN A 51 -14.31 18.73 -15.03
CA GLN A 51 -12.91 19.06 -15.35
C GLN A 51 -12.25 19.94 -14.28
N PHE A 52 -12.98 20.89 -13.69
CA PHE A 52 -12.48 21.74 -12.60
C PHE A 52 -12.16 20.93 -11.34
N GLY A 53 -13.01 19.96 -11.01
CA GLY A 53 -12.79 19.07 -9.87
C GLY A 53 -11.66 18.08 -10.13
N ALA A 54 -11.65 17.45 -11.31
CA ALA A 54 -10.66 16.44 -11.67
C ALA A 54 -9.23 17.01 -11.75
N GLY A 55 -9.06 18.25 -12.20
CA GLY A 55 -7.75 18.89 -12.34
C GLY A 55 -7.39 19.93 -11.27
N GLY A 56 -8.18 20.03 -10.19
CA GLY A 56 -7.79 20.74 -8.98
C GLY A 56 -8.10 22.24 -8.91
N THR A 57 -8.76 22.83 -9.92
CA THR A 57 -9.04 24.29 -9.96
C THR A 57 -10.43 24.68 -9.45
N CYS A 58 -11.17 23.75 -8.84
CA CYS A 58 -12.38 24.03 -8.07
C CYS A 58 -12.04 24.20 -6.58
N CYS A 59 -12.31 25.37 -6.01
CA CYS A 59 -12.12 25.65 -4.59
C CYS A 59 -13.46 25.70 -3.83
N ARG A 60 -13.57 24.92 -2.75
CA ARG A 60 -14.76 24.82 -1.88
C ARG A 60 -14.46 25.09 -0.40
N ASN A 61 -13.40 25.84 -0.12
CA ASN A 61 -12.91 26.01 1.26
C ASN A 61 -13.67 27.06 2.08
N CYS A 62 -14.62 27.81 1.48
CA CYS A 62 -15.47 28.77 2.18
C CYS A 62 -16.80 28.99 1.44
N SER A 63 -17.77 29.60 2.13
CA SER A 63 -19.12 29.84 1.61
C SER A 63 -19.27 31.02 0.65
N MET A 64 -18.19 31.74 0.33
CA MET A 64 -18.21 32.68 -0.81
C MET A 64 -18.21 31.93 -2.14
N GLY A 65 -17.60 30.74 -2.18
CA GLY A 65 -17.57 29.86 -3.34
C GLY A 65 -18.83 29.00 -3.48
N PRO A 66 -18.79 27.91 -4.29
CA PRO A 66 -17.61 27.33 -4.93
C PRO A 66 -17.03 28.24 -6.02
N CYS A 67 -15.70 28.38 -6.05
CA CYS A 67 -15.00 29.11 -7.12
C CYS A 67 -14.44 28.09 -8.12
N MET A 68 -14.73 28.26 -9.41
CA MET A 68 -14.16 27.48 -10.51
C MET A 68 -13.25 28.40 -11.32
N MET A 69 -11.97 28.04 -11.41
CA MET A 69 -10.94 28.89 -12.00
C MET A 69 -10.34 28.24 -13.24
N ILE A 70 -10.02 29.06 -14.24
CA ILE A 70 -9.37 28.68 -15.48
C ILE A 70 -8.01 29.36 -15.51
N GLU A 71 -6.94 28.56 -15.55
CA GLU A 71 -5.60 29.11 -15.63
C GLU A 71 -5.36 29.80 -16.98
N GLY A 72 -4.67 30.94 -16.95
CA GLY A 72 -4.43 31.79 -18.13
C GLY A 72 -5.52 32.82 -18.42
N VAL A 73 -6.65 32.80 -17.71
CA VAL A 73 -7.70 33.83 -17.81
C VAL A 73 -7.58 34.78 -16.61
N PRO A 74 -7.12 36.05 -16.78
CA PRO A 74 -6.80 36.96 -15.67
C PRO A 74 -7.95 37.19 -14.69
N GLU A 75 -9.18 37.26 -15.18
CA GLU A 75 -10.39 37.47 -14.37
C GLU A 75 -10.88 36.18 -13.70
N SER A 76 -10.36 35.02 -14.10
CA SER A 76 -10.75 33.70 -13.58
C SER A 76 -9.96 33.32 -12.33
N ILE A 77 -10.09 34.14 -11.30
CA ILE A 77 -9.55 33.93 -9.95
C ILE A 77 -10.68 33.69 -8.94
N GLY A 78 -10.35 33.14 -7.77
CA GLY A 78 -11.31 33.00 -6.70
C GLY A 78 -11.78 34.37 -6.19
N ILE A 79 -12.96 34.44 -5.58
CA ILE A 79 -13.53 35.69 -5.04
C ILE A 79 -12.58 36.37 -4.04
N CYS A 80 -11.81 35.58 -3.28
CA CYS A 80 -10.79 36.09 -2.35
C CYS A 80 -9.45 36.45 -3.01
N GLY A 81 -9.34 36.38 -4.33
CA GLY A 81 -8.10 36.62 -5.09
C GLY A 81 -7.19 35.40 -5.26
N ALA A 82 -7.57 34.22 -4.76
CA ALA A 82 -6.77 33.00 -4.94
C ALA A 82 -6.62 32.62 -6.42
N THR A 83 -5.40 32.33 -6.85
CA THR A 83 -5.11 31.88 -8.22
C THR A 83 -5.48 30.39 -8.42
N PRO A 84 -5.62 29.92 -9.67
CA PRO A 84 -5.73 28.48 -9.98
C PRO A 84 -4.62 27.64 -9.33
N ALA A 85 -3.37 28.12 -9.34
CA ALA A 85 -2.22 27.42 -8.75
C ALA A 85 -2.33 27.31 -7.23
N THR A 86 -2.66 28.41 -6.53
CA THR A 86 -2.88 28.39 -5.08
C THR A 86 -4.05 27.47 -4.71
N ALA A 87 -5.14 27.47 -5.49
CA ALA A 87 -6.26 26.57 -5.27
C ALA A 87 -5.89 25.09 -5.47
N ALA A 88 -5.18 24.78 -6.56
CA ALA A 88 -4.67 23.44 -6.83
C ALA A 88 -3.72 22.95 -5.74
N ALA A 89 -2.80 23.82 -5.27
CA ALA A 89 -1.90 23.51 -4.16
C ALA A 89 -2.65 23.20 -2.86
N ARG A 90 -3.65 24.02 -2.50
CA ARG A 90 -4.47 23.78 -1.30
C ARG A 90 -5.25 22.47 -1.39
N ASN A 91 -5.83 22.19 -2.54
CA ASN A 91 -6.56 20.95 -2.79
C ASN A 91 -5.62 19.73 -2.69
N PHE A 92 -4.46 19.80 -3.33
CA PHE A 92 -3.43 18.76 -3.27
C PHE A 92 -2.92 18.52 -1.84
N CYS A 93 -2.60 19.59 -1.09
CA CYS A 93 -2.20 19.44 0.30
C CYS A 93 -3.30 18.85 1.18
N ARG A 94 -4.57 19.17 0.96
CA ARG A 94 -5.68 18.51 1.68
C ARG A 94 -5.80 17.02 1.34
N MET A 95 -5.54 16.63 0.09
CA MET A 95 -5.45 15.21 -0.28
C MET A 95 -4.27 14.52 0.43
N ILE A 96 -3.10 15.17 0.52
CA ILE A 96 -1.97 14.66 1.31
C ILE A 96 -2.39 14.50 2.77
N ALA A 97 -3.00 15.52 3.38
CA ALA A 97 -3.41 15.50 4.78
C ALA A 97 -4.43 14.38 5.06
N ALA A 98 -5.42 14.18 4.20
CA ALA A 98 -6.40 13.11 4.34
C ALA A 98 -5.76 11.72 4.16
N GLY A 99 -4.86 11.57 3.18
CA GLY A 99 -4.10 10.34 2.95
C GLY A 99 -3.20 9.99 4.14
N ALA A 100 -2.43 10.96 4.61
CA ALA A 100 -1.59 10.82 5.78
C ALA A 100 -2.44 10.49 7.02
N ALA A 101 -3.51 11.25 7.28
CA ALA A 101 -4.40 11.02 8.43
C ALA A 101 -4.94 9.57 8.48
N ALA A 102 -5.22 8.96 7.33
CA ALA A 102 -5.65 7.58 7.27
C ALA A 102 -4.56 6.60 7.74
N HIS A 103 -3.29 6.77 7.34
CA HIS A 103 -2.19 5.94 7.87
C HIS A 103 -1.86 6.28 9.32
N ILE A 104 -1.96 7.55 9.71
CA ILE A 104 -1.72 8.04 11.07
C ILE A 104 -2.69 7.38 12.04
N ASP A 105 -3.98 7.36 11.74
CA ASP A 105 -4.96 6.79 12.67
C ASP A 105 -4.88 5.26 12.75
N HIS A 106 -4.50 4.61 11.66
CA HIS A 106 -4.11 3.18 11.66
C HIS A 106 -2.89 2.93 12.55
N ALA A 107 -1.86 3.77 12.45
CA ALA A 107 -0.65 3.66 13.26
C ALA A 107 -0.94 3.90 14.75
N ARG A 108 -1.83 4.84 15.07
CA ARG A 108 -2.24 5.11 16.46
C ARG A 108 -2.86 3.88 17.11
N GLU A 109 -3.80 3.22 16.43
CA GLU A 109 -4.39 1.97 16.92
C GLU A 109 -3.35 0.85 17.04
N THR A 110 -2.41 0.78 16.10
CA THR A 110 -1.28 -0.16 16.21
C THR A 110 -0.46 0.09 17.48
N VAL A 111 -0.13 1.35 17.79
CA VAL A 111 0.64 1.71 18.99
C VAL A 111 -0.14 1.41 20.27
N MET A 112 -1.45 1.70 20.28
CA MET A 112 -2.31 1.37 21.44
C MET A 112 -2.40 -0.14 21.66
N GLY A 113 -2.62 -0.92 20.59
CA GLY A 113 -2.61 -2.38 20.65
C GLY A 113 -1.26 -2.93 21.11
N PHE A 114 -0.15 -2.37 20.63
CA PHE A 114 1.20 -2.71 21.07
C PHE A 114 1.44 -2.42 22.55
N LEU A 115 1.00 -1.26 23.03
CA LEU A 115 1.11 -0.92 24.45
C LEU A 115 0.28 -1.85 25.34
N ALA A 116 -0.94 -2.17 24.93
CA ALA A 116 -1.79 -3.12 25.66
C ALA A 116 -1.14 -4.52 25.69
N ALA A 117 -0.61 -4.99 24.56
CA ALA A 117 0.13 -6.25 24.47
C ALA A 117 1.37 -6.25 25.38
N ALA A 118 2.20 -5.20 25.29
CA ALA A 118 3.38 -5.04 26.12
C ALA A 118 3.05 -4.96 27.62
N LYS A 119 1.88 -4.45 28.01
CA LYS A 119 1.43 -4.44 29.42
C LYS A 119 0.83 -5.78 29.87
N GLY A 120 0.46 -6.65 28.94
CA GLY A 120 -0.26 -7.91 29.21
C GLY A 120 -1.78 -7.70 29.35
N GLU A 121 -2.30 -6.64 28.74
CA GLU A 121 -3.72 -6.24 28.75
C GLU A 121 -4.44 -6.61 27.45
N ALA A 122 -3.71 -7.14 26.46
CA ALA A 122 -4.23 -7.65 25.19
C ALA A 122 -3.60 -9.03 24.90
N PRO A 123 -4.23 -9.89 24.08
CA PRO A 123 -3.80 -11.27 23.86
C PRO A 123 -2.60 -11.42 22.90
N TYR A 124 -2.00 -10.32 22.45
CA TYR A 124 -0.85 -10.34 21.55
C TYR A 124 0.45 -10.39 22.33
N GLU A 125 1.49 -10.92 21.70
CA GLU A 125 2.80 -11.16 22.32
C GLU A 125 3.89 -10.38 21.59
N ILE A 126 5.09 -10.29 22.18
CA ILE A 126 6.29 -9.79 21.50
C ILE A 126 6.96 -10.98 20.81
N LYS A 127 6.70 -11.18 19.52
CA LYS A 127 7.22 -12.29 18.72
C LYS A 127 8.63 -12.04 18.16
N ASP A 128 9.01 -10.78 17.92
CA ASP A 128 10.35 -10.43 17.40
C ASP A 128 11.12 -9.49 18.34
N GLU A 129 11.83 -10.09 19.30
CA GLU A 129 12.69 -9.36 20.25
C GLU A 129 13.86 -8.65 19.56
N ARG A 130 14.43 -9.23 18.49
CA ARG A 130 15.58 -8.61 17.79
C ARG A 130 15.14 -7.30 17.15
N LYS A 131 13.98 -7.31 16.49
CA LYS A 131 13.40 -6.13 15.90
C LYS A 131 13.05 -5.10 16.96
N LEU A 132 12.43 -5.50 18.08
CA LEU A 132 12.18 -4.63 19.22
C LEU A 132 13.44 -3.89 19.67
N LEU A 133 14.54 -4.62 19.88
CA LEU A 133 15.80 -4.05 20.34
C LEU A 133 16.40 -3.06 19.34
N SER A 134 16.37 -3.39 18.04
CA SER A 134 16.85 -2.49 16.98
C SER A 134 16.03 -1.21 16.85
N THR A 135 14.71 -1.32 17.00
CA THR A 135 13.80 -0.16 16.97
C THR A 135 13.95 0.68 18.23
N ALA A 136 14.10 0.05 19.40
CA ALA A 136 14.38 0.74 20.66
C ALA A 136 15.64 1.62 20.58
N GLN A 137 16.70 1.16 19.90
CA GLN A 137 17.92 1.96 19.69
C GLN A 137 17.67 3.26 18.92
N LEU A 138 16.81 3.24 17.90
CA LEU A 138 16.45 4.43 17.11
C LEU A 138 15.63 5.44 17.94
N PHE A 139 14.82 4.93 18.87
CA PHE A 139 14.10 5.70 19.88
C PHE A 139 14.98 6.09 21.09
N GLU A 140 16.29 5.85 21.01
CA GLU A 140 17.26 6.18 22.05
C GLU A 140 16.89 5.55 23.41
N ILE A 141 16.39 4.33 23.37
CA ILE A 141 16.04 3.52 24.54
C ILE A 141 17.23 2.61 24.85
N LYS A 142 17.70 2.66 26.10
CA LYS A 142 18.73 1.72 26.58
C LYS A 142 18.13 0.33 26.67
N THR A 143 18.83 -0.69 26.18
CA THR A 143 18.32 -2.06 26.14
C THR A 143 19.13 -3.06 26.97
N GLU A 144 20.42 -2.80 27.20
CA GLU A 144 21.32 -3.71 27.90
C GLU A 144 20.87 -3.99 29.34
N GLY A 145 20.77 -5.27 29.70
CA GLY A 145 20.39 -5.73 31.04
C GLY A 145 18.93 -5.47 31.44
N ARG A 146 18.08 -4.99 30.52
CA ARG A 146 16.67 -4.70 30.80
C ARG A 146 15.74 -5.82 30.37
N ASN A 147 14.58 -5.89 31.03
CA ASN A 147 13.51 -6.79 30.65
C ASN A 147 12.88 -6.33 29.31
N ILE A 148 12.61 -7.29 28.42
CA ILE A 148 11.96 -7.07 27.11
C ILE A 148 10.63 -6.33 27.24
N LYS A 149 9.82 -6.67 28.26
CA LYS A 149 8.53 -6.03 28.55
C LYS A 149 8.71 -4.54 28.83
N ASP A 150 9.69 -4.17 29.65
CA ASP A 150 9.96 -2.77 30.01
C ASP A 150 10.44 -1.96 28.80
N ILE A 151 11.25 -2.58 27.93
CA ILE A 151 11.71 -1.97 26.67
C ILE A 151 10.51 -1.76 25.73
N ALA A 152 9.63 -2.75 25.60
CA ALA A 152 8.44 -2.65 24.77
C ALA A 152 7.47 -1.56 25.26
N ILE A 153 7.22 -1.47 26.57
CA ILE A 153 6.38 -0.41 27.15
C ILE A 153 6.98 0.97 26.85
N GLU A 154 8.27 1.18 27.13
CA GLU A 154 8.92 2.46 26.86
C GLU A 154 8.92 2.82 25.36
N LEU A 155 9.12 1.84 24.48
CA LEU A 155 9.03 2.04 23.03
C LEU A 155 7.62 2.50 22.63
N GLY A 156 6.59 1.82 23.12
CA GLY A 156 5.20 2.18 22.82
C GLY A 156 4.84 3.57 23.32
N GLU A 157 5.30 3.95 24.52
CA GLU A 157 5.06 5.27 25.11
C GLU A 157 5.76 6.37 24.30
N LYS A 158 7.02 6.15 23.91
CA LYS A 158 7.74 7.11 23.05
C LYS A 158 7.14 7.22 21.65
N ALA A 159 6.71 6.10 21.06
CA ALA A 159 6.01 6.10 19.78
C ALA A 159 4.68 6.87 19.87
N MET A 160 3.91 6.68 20.94
CA MET A 160 2.67 7.42 21.17
C MET A 160 2.92 8.93 21.32
N ALA A 161 4.02 9.32 21.98
CA ALA A 161 4.37 10.73 22.15
C ALA A 161 4.69 11.46 20.84
N GLU A 162 5.07 10.75 19.76
CA GLU A 162 5.35 11.36 18.45
C GLU A 162 4.10 11.94 17.79
N PHE A 163 2.91 11.44 18.13
CA PHE A 163 1.66 11.89 17.52
C PHE A 163 1.35 13.36 17.83
N GLY A 164 1.51 13.75 19.10
CA GLY A 164 1.23 15.10 19.59
C GLY A 164 2.46 16.01 19.72
N ARG A 165 3.64 15.58 19.27
CA ARG A 165 4.90 16.28 19.50
C ARG A 165 4.90 17.71 18.90
N GLN A 166 5.26 18.69 19.72
CA GLN A 166 5.27 20.11 19.31
C GLN A 166 6.61 20.58 18.75
N ASP A 167 7.73 20.01 19.15
CA ASP A 167 9.06 20.46 18.70
C ASP A 167 10.03 19.28 18.55
N GLY A 168 11.11 19.48 17.80
CA GLY A 168 12.07 18.44 17.44
C GLY A 168 11.67 17.69 16.16
N GLY A 169 12.26 16.52 15.94
CA GLY A 169 11.98 15.67 14.79
C GLY A 169 11.58 14.25 15.21
N LEU A 170 10.87 13.54 14.32
CA LEU A 170 10.51 12.14 14.52
C LEU A 170 11.76 11.24 14.57
N HIS A 171 11.75 10.18 15.37
CA HIS A 171 12.92 9.32 15.60
C HIS A 171 13.34 8.57 14.33
N PHE A 172 12.37 8.08 13.56
CA PHE A 172 12.65 7.30 12.35
C PHE A 172 13.26 8.11 11.20
N ILE A 173 13.27 9.44 11.26
CA ILE A 173 14.03 10.28 10.32
C ILE A 173 15.52 9.91 10.35
N LYS A 174 16.04 9.47 11.50
CA LYS A 174 17.43 9.04 11.66
C LYS A 174 17.77 7.80 10.84
N ARG A 175 16.78 7.01 10.39
CA ARG A 175 17.02 5.88 9.49
C ARG A 175 17.51 6.36 8.13
N ALA A 176 16.93 7.44 7.57
CA ALA A 176 17.26 7.93 6.24
C ALA A 176 18.76 8.25 6.08
N PRO A 177 19.33 8.18 4.87
CA PRO A 177 20.73 8.57 4.65
C PRO A 177 21.04 9.98 5.16
N ALA A 178 22.25 10.20 5.67
CA ALA A 178 22.63 11.48 6.28
C ALA A 178 22.40 12.68 5.34
N LYS A 179 22.78 12.54 4.06
CA LYS A 179 22.56 13.55 3.03
C LYS A 179 21.07 13.85 2.80
N ARG A 180 20.19 12.84 2.90
CA ARG A 180 18.74 13.03 2.80
C ARG A 180 18.20 13.87 3.96
N GLN A 181 18.69 13.59 5.17
CA GLN A 181 18.32 14.37 6.36
C GLN A 181 18.77 15.84 6.23
N GLU A 182 19.95 16.10 5.66
CA GLU A 182 20.45 17.45 5.37
C GLU A 182 19.59 18.19 4.34
N VAL A 183 19.17 17.52 3.26
CA VAL A 183 18.24 18.07 2.27
C VAL A 183 16.93 18.49 2.95
N TRP A 184 16.33 17.62 3.77
CA TRP A 184 15.10 17.97 4.48
C TRP A 184 15.28 19.12 5.47
N LYS A 185 16.42 19.17 6.17
CA LYS A 185 16.76 20.28 7.06
C LYS A 185 16.88 21.60 6.31
N LYS A 186 17.58 21.62 5.17
CA LYS A 186 17.75 22.80 4.32
C LYS A 186 16.41 23.31 3.77
N MET A 187 15.55 22.39 3.34
CA MET A 187 14.21 22.70 2.85
C MET A 187 13.22 23.01 3.98
N GLY A 188 13.62 22.82 5.24
CA GLY A 188 12.76 23.02 6.40
C GLY A 188 11.62 22.00 6.49
N VAL A 189 11.69 20.82 5.89
CA VAL A 189 10.57 19.85 5.84
C VAL A 189 10.72 18.67 6.79
N LEU A 190 11.62 18.75 7.78
CA LEU A 190 11.68 17.75 8.84
C LEU A 190 10.35 17.70 9.61
N PRO A 191 9.68 16.54 9.71
CA PRO A 191 8.42 16.41 10.41
C PRO A 191 8.61 16.51 11.92
N ARG A 192 7.68 17.18 12.61
CA ARG A 192 7.81 17.54 14.02
C ARG A 192 6.94 16.67 14.91
N GLY A 193 5.64 16.62 14.62
CA GLY A 193 4.67 15.74 15.27
C GLY A 193 3.64 15.27 14.26
N ILE A 194 3.26 14.01 14.36
CA ILE A 194 2.51 13.33 13.30
C ILE A 194 1.15 13.99 13.06
N ASP A 195 0.36 14.23 14.11
CA ASP A 195 -0.96 14.87 14.00
C ASP A 195 -0.84 16.36 13.69
N ARG A 196 0.23 16.99 14.19
CA ARG A 196 0.48 18.42 14.00
C ARG A 196 0.59 18.77 12.53
N GLU A 197 1.25 17.95 11.71
CA GLU A 197 1.44 18.27 10.30
C GLU A 197 0.12 18.25 9.51
N VAL A 198 -0.81 17.37 9.88
CA VAL A 198 -2.18 17.36 9.35
C VAL A 198 -2.93 18.62 9.77
N VAL A 199 -2.90 18.96 11.06
CA VAL A 199 -3.56 20.17 11.61
C VAL A 199 -3.03 21.43 10.93
N GLU A 200 -1.72 21.56 10.75
CA GLU A 200 -1.12 22.74 10.11
C GLU A 200 -1.50 22.85 8.63
N ILE A 201 -1.64 21.75 7.88
CA ILE A 201 -2.20 21.80 6.51
C ILE A 201 -3.63 22.34 6.53
N MET A 202 -4.47 21.83 7.44
CA MET A 202 -5.86 22.29 7.52
C MET A 202 -5.96 23.78 7.83
N HIS A 203 -5.06 24.30 8.68
CA HIS A 203 -4.93 25.74 8.94
C HIS A 203 -4.43 26.51 7.71
N ARG A 204 -3.31 26.09 7.09
CA ARG A 204 -2.71 26.81 5.95
C ARG A 204 -3.62 26.88 4.72
N THR A 205 -4.43 25.85 4.52
CA THR A 205 -5.37 25.77 3.39
C THR A 205 -6.69 26.50 3.63
N HIS A 206 -6.88 27.09 4.82
CA HIS A 206 -8.00 27.99 5.10
C HIS A 206 -7.93 29.25 4.23
N MET A 207 -9.08 29.91 4.03
CA MET A 207 -9.17 31.19 3.33
C MET A 207 -8.30 32.24 4.03
N GLY A 208 -7.43 32.92 3.27
CA GLY A 208 -6.61 34.03 3.77
C GLY A 208 -5.32 33.66 4.50
N THR A 209 -5.02 32.37 4.70
CA THR A 209 -3.79 31.92 5.41
C THR A 209 -2.60 31.81 4.46
N ASP A 210 -2.32 30.63 3.91
CA ASP A 210 -1.19 30.43 3.01
C ASP A 210 -1.64 30.61 1.57
N GLN A 211 -1.02 31.55 0.88
CA GLN A 211 -1.42 32.00 -0.46
C GLN A 211 -0.36 31.70 -1.52
N ASP A 212 0.78 31.13 -1.10
CA ASP A 212 1.90 30.75 -1.94
C ASP A 212 1.89 29.23 -2.20
N TYR A 213 1.83 28.83 -3.47
CA TYR A 213 1.70 27.42 -3.83
C TYR A 213 2.95 26.62 -3.46
N ALA A 214 4.14 27.20 -3.56
CA ALA A 214 5.40 26.51 -3.25
C ALA A 214 5.53 26.25 -1.74
N ASN A 215 5.23 27.25 -0.91
CA ASN A 215 5.20 27.16 0.54
C ASN A 215 4.15 26.17 1.05
N LEU A 216 2.98 26.11 0.40
CA LEU A 216 1.96 25.09 0.66
C LEU A 216 2.52 23.67 0.42
N ILE A 217 3.26 23.45 -0.67
CA ILE A 217 3.88 22.14 -0.95
C ILE A 217 5.00 21.79 0.02
N LEU A 218 5.74 22.77 0.56
CA LEU A 218 6.71 22.48 1.64
C LEU A 218 6.00 21.90 2.87
N GLN A 219 4.86 22.46 3.27
CA GLN A 219 4.08 21.88 4.36
C GLN A 219 3.43 20.53 3.97
N GLY A 220 2.93 20.41 2.74
CA GLY A 220 2.44 19.13 2.19
C GLY A 220 3.50 18.03 2.28
N THR A 221 4.74 18.36 1.91
CA THR A 221 5.91 17.49 1.98
C THR A 221 6.22 17.08 3.42
N ARG A 222 6.23 18.04 4.36
CA ARG A 222 6.46 17.76 5.78
C ARG A 222 5.41 16.78 6.33
N CYS A 223 4.14 16.96 5.99
CA CYS A 223 3.07 16.05 6.39
C CYS A 223 3.23 14.64 5.79
N ALA A 224 3.55 14.55 4.50
CA ALA A 224 3.79 13.26 3.86
C ALA A 224 4.99 12.52 4.50
N LEU A 225 6.07 13.24 4.85
CA LEU A 225 7.21 12.64 5.57
C LEU A 225 6.82 12.17 6.97
N ALA A 226 5.89 12.85 7.67
CA ALA A 226 5.35 12.40 8.96
C ALA A 226 4.51 11.12 8.85
N ASP A 227 3.94 10.84 7.67
CA ASP A 227 3.34 9.55 7.34
C ASP A 227 4.42 8.49 7.07
N GLY A 228 5.19 8.62 5.98
CA GLY A 228 6.10 7.57 5.52
C GLY A 228 7.25 7.25 6.49
N TRP A 229 7.87 8.27 7.08
CA TRP A 229 8.97 8.15 8.07
C TRP A 229 8.49 8.32 9.52
N GLY A 230 7.18 8.28 9.74
CA GLY A 230 6.56 8.35 11.06
C GLY A 230 5.50 7.27 11.18
N ALA A 231 4.24 7.62 10.99
CA ALA A 231 3.10 6.74 11.23
C ALA A 231 3.19 5.37 10.52
N SER A 232 3.37 5.36 9.20
CA SER A 232 3.43 4.11 8.43
C SER A 232 4.59 3.21 8.90
N MET A 233 5.76 3.81 9.16
CA MET A 233 6.93 3.07 9.66
C MET A 233 6.74 2.57 11.09
N ILE A 234 6.20 3.39 12.00
CA ILE A 234 5.82 2.96 13.36
C ILE A 234 4.89 1.77 13.29
N SER A 235 3.83 1.86 12.48
CA SER A 235 2.87 0.78 12.37
C SER A 235 3.52 -0.51 11.87
N THR A 236 4.23 -0.47 10.74
CA THR A 236 4.91 -1.65 10.18
C THR A 236 5.89 -2.28 11.18
N GLU A 237 6.71 -1.46 11.86
CA GLU A 237 7.71 -1.96 12.81
C GLU A 237 7.08 -2.59 14.05
N LEU A 238 6.06 -1.95 14.63
CA LEU A 238 5.37 -2.49 15.81
C LEU A 238 4.53 -3.73 15.48
N GLN A 239 3.92 -3.79 14.30
CA GLN A 239 3.22 -4.98 13.82
C GLN A 239 4.17 -6.16 13.69
N ASP A 240 5.36 -5.96 13.13
CA ASP A 240 6.35 -7.04 13.02
C ASP A 240 6.85 -7.50 14.39
N ILE A 241 7.01 -6.58 15.34
CA ILE A 241 7.35 -6.94 16.73
C ILE A 241 6.25 -7.80 17.36
N MET A 242 4.98 -7.47 17.15
CA MET A 242 3.85 -8.21 17.75
C MET A 242 3.53 -9.52 17.05
N PHE A 243 3.50 -9.50 15.72
CA PHE A 243 2.93 -10.57 14.90
C PHE A 243 4.01 -11.41 14.21
N GLY A 244 5.27 -10.99 14.31
CA GLY A 244 6.41 -11.61 13.65
C GLY A 244 6.77 -10.90 12.36
N THR A 245 8.07 -10.71 12.15
CA THR A 245 8.60 -10.17 10.89
C THR A 245 8.30 -11.15 9.74
N PRO A 246 7.69 -10.70 8.63
CA PRO A 246 7.37 -11.56 7.49
C PRO A 246 8.58 -12.31 6.92
N VAL A 247 8.37 -13.59 6.61
CA VAL A 247 9.33 -14.50 5.96
C VAL A 247 8.68 -15.14 4.74
N PRO A 248 9.46 -15.64 3.75
CA PRO A 248 8.91 -16.15 2.51
C PRO A 248 7.90 -17.26 2.75
N ILE A 249 6.65 -17.06 2.34
CA ILE A 249 5.54 -17.99 2.57
C ILE A 249 4.77 -18.22 1.28
N ARG A 250 4.39 -19.49 1.05
CA ARG A 250 3.50 -19.86 -0.05
C ARG A 250 2.05 -19.61 0.35
N ALA A 251 1.30 -18.99 -0.55
CA ALA A 251 -0.12 -18.72 -0.38
C ALA A 251 -0.83 -18.82 -1.74
N THR A 252 -2.13 -18.56 -1.75
CA THR A 252 -2.93 -18.50 -2.98
C THR A 252 -3.72 -17.22 -3.09
N VAL A 253 -4.00 -16.81 -4.32
CA VAL A 253 -4.82 -15.63 -4.62
C VAL A 253 -5.90 -15.95 -5.66
N ASN A 254 -6.89 -15.05 -5.76
CA ASN A 254 -8.05 -15.07 -6.67
C ASN A 254 -9.30 -15.76 -6.10
N LEU A 255 -10.45 -15.62 -6.77
CA LEU A 255 -11.76 -16.02 -6.25
C LEU A 255 -11.88 -17.52 -5.91
N GLY A 256 -11.10 -18.38 -6.56
CA GLY A 256 -11.08 -19.83 -6.31
C GLY A 256 -10.50 -20.25 -4.96
N VAL A 257 -10.05 -19.30 -4.12
CA VAL A 257 -9.65 -19.56 -2.73
C VAL A 257 -10.85 -19.73 -1.79
N LEU A 258 -12.04 -19.29 -2.21
CA LEU A 258 -13.28 -19.53 -1.47
C LEU A 258 -13.67 -21.02 -1.55
N LYS A 259 -14.33 -21.52 -0.50
CA LYS A 259 -14.65 -22.94 -0.33
C LYS A 259 -16.14 -23.20 -0.34
N THR A 260 -16.57 -24.22 -1.09
CA THR A 260 -17.98 -24.62 -1.13
C THR A 260 -18.44 -25.34 0.13
N ASP A 261 -17.51 -25.98 0.84
CA ASP A 261 -17.74 -26.90 1.97
C ASP A 261 -17.24 -26.37 3.33
N GLU A 262 -16.77 -25.13 3.38
CA GLU A 262 -16.36 -24.44 4.61
C GLU A 262 -17.05 -23.08 4.75
N VAL A 263 -17.11 -22.54 5.97
CA VAL A 263 -17.62 -21.19 6.25
C VAL A 263 -16.61 -20.16 5.79
N ASN A 264 -16.93 -19.36 4.77
CA ASN A 264 -16.03 -18.33 4.26
C ASN A 264 -16.21 -17.03 5.05
N VAL A 265 -15.17 -16.64 5.79
CA VAL A 265 -15.07 -15.36 6.49
C VAL A 265 -14.03 -14.49 5.78
N VAL A 266 -14.49 -13.42 5.16
CA VAL A 266 -13.62 -12.50 4.42
C VAL A 266 -13.26 -11.32 5.30
N VAL A 267 -11.96 -11.10 5.54
CA VAL A 267 -11.44 -9.91 6.22
C VAL A 267 -11.07 -8.84 5.21
N HIS A 268 -11.60 -7.63 5.39
CA HIS A 268 -11.39 -6.53 4.46
C HIS A 268 -11.15 -5.21 5.19
N GLY A 269 -10.18 -4.43 4.71
CA GLY A 269 -9.80 -3.16 5.30
C GLY A 269 -8.29 -3.09 5.47
N HIS A 270 -7.83 -2.62 6.63
CA HIS A 270 -6.44 -2.24 6.87
C HIS A 270 -5.90 -2.63 8.25
N GLU A 271 -6.74 -2.77 9.29
CA GLU A 271 -6.22 -2.93 10.65
C GLU A 271 -5.83 -4.39 10.93
N PRO A 272 -4.60 -4.63 11.40
CA PRO A 272 -4.05 -5.98 11.54
C PRO A 272 -4.51 -6.66 12.83
N LEU A 273 -4.89 -5.91 13.87
CA LEU A 273 -5.20 -6.46 15.19
C LEU A 273 -6.37 -7.45 15.11
N LEU A 274 -7.49 -7.03 14.51
CA LEU A 274 -8.65 -7.89 14.35
C LEU A 274 -8.35 -9.09 13.43
N SER A 275 -7.65 -8.87 12.32
CA SER A 275 -7.38 -9.97 11.37
C SER A 275 -6.37 -10.98 11.94
N GLU A 276 -5.42 -10.56 12.77
CA GLU A 276 -4.56 -11.44 13.57
C GLU A 276 -5.40 -12.24 14.57
N ALA A 277 -6.30 -11.60 15.33
CA ALA A 277 -7.16 -12.28 16.29
C ALA A 277 -8.08 -13.32 15.62
N LEU A 278 -8.60 -13.02 14.44
CA LEU A 278 -9.37 -13.98 13.63
C LEU A 278 -8.50 -15.17 13.21
N ALA A 279 -7.26 -14.93 12.75
CA ALA A 279 -6.32 -16.00 12.41
C ALA A 279 -5.99 -16.89 13.62
N MET A 280 -5.82 -16.31 14.81
CA MET A 280 -5.52 -17.05 16.04
C MET A 280 -6.64 -18.00 16.49
N VAL A 281 -7.91 -17.68 16.20
CA VAL A 281 -9.06 -18.45 16.71
C VAL A 281 -9.80 -19.27 15.64
N ALA A 282 -9.44 -19.13 14.35
CA ALA A 282 -10.11 -19.84 13.26
C ALA A 282 -10.09 -21.37 13.42
N ASP A 283 -8.97 -21.90 13.93
CA ASP A 283 -8.76 -23.32 14.19
C ASP A 283 -9.00 -23.72 15.66
N ASP A 284 -9.56 -22.83 16.49
CA ASP A 284 -9.92 -23.17 17.87
C ASP A 284 -10.90 -24.36 17.86
N PRO A 285 -10.67 -25.43 18.66
CA PRO A 285 -11.57 -26.59 18.71
C PRO A 285 -13.04 -26.24 18.91
N GLU A 286 -13.34 -25.17 19.65
CA GLU A 286 -14.71 -24.68 19.84
C GLU A 286 -15.32 -24.17 18.53
N ILE A 287 -14.54 -23.42 17.74
CA ILE A 287 -14.95 -22.85 16.46
C ILE A 287 -15.11 -23.94 15.41
N VAL A 288 -14.16 -24.88 15.34
CA VAL A 288 -14.22 -26.03 14.43
C VAL A 288 -15.45 -26.89 14.72
N ALA A 289 -15.73 -27.19 16.00
CA ALA A 289 -16.92 -27.93 16.39
C ALA A 289 -18.22 -27.19 16.03
N ALA A 290 -18.26 -25.86 16.20
CA ALA A 290 -19.41 -25.04 15.81
C ALA A 290 -19.66 -25.03 14.29
N ALA A 291 -18.59 -24.98 13.48
CA ALA A 291 -18.69 -25.08 12.02
C ALA A 291 -19.21 -26.46 11.57
N GLN A 292 -18.71 -27.53 12.19
CA GLN A 292 -19.17 -28.90 11.93
C GLN A 292 -20.65 -29.11 12.30
N ALA A 293 -21.12 -28.48 13.38
CA ALA A 293 -22.51 -28.57 13.81
C ALA A 293 -23.51 -27.98 12.80
N VAL A 294 -23.08 -27.06 11.93
CA VAL A 294 -23.90 -26.52 10.83
C VAL A 294 -23.62 -27.18 9.47
N GLY A 295 -22.82 -28.25 9.45
CA GLY A 295 -22.51 -29.02 8.24
C GLY A 295 -21.36 -28.48 7.38
N ALA A 296 -20.57 -27.53 7.89
CA ALA A 296 -19.32 -27.10 7.25
C ALA A 296 -18.15 -27.96 7.72
N LYS A 297 -17.12 -28.15 6.89
CA LYS A 297 -15.89 -28.87 7.30
C LYS A 297 -15.00 -28.07 8.25
N GLY A 298 -15.10 -26.75 8.21
CA GLY A 298 -14.28 -25.81 8.97
C GLY A 298 -14.59 -24.36 8.61
N VAL A 299 -13.66 -23.47 8.96
CA VAL A 299 -13.72 -22.03 8.64
C VAL A 299 -12.59 -21.69 7.67
N ASN A 300 -12.94 -21.10 6.54
CA ASN A 300 -12.01 -20.57 5.56
C ASN A 300 -11.86 -19.06 5.76
N LEU A 301 -10.70 -18.60 6.22
CA LEU A 301 -10.35 -17.19 6.22
C LEU A 301 -9.80 -16.77 4.85
N ALA A 302 -10.25 -15.64 4.33
CA ALA A 302 -9.69 -15.04 3.12
C ALA A 302 -9.59 -13.52 3.23
N GLY A 303 -8.58 -12.94 2.60
CA GLY A 303 -8.31 -11.50 2.65
C GLY A 303 -8.82 -10.72 1.44
N VAL A 304 -9.18 -9.45 1.65
CA VAL A 304 -9.37 -8.44 0.60
C VAL A 304 -8.64 -7.14 0.97
N CYS A 305 -7.88 -6.57 0.03
CA CYS A 305 -7.04 -5.37 0.23
C CYS A 305 -5.95 -5.55 1.30
N CYS A 306 -5.61 -4.48 2.04
CA CYS A 306 -4.43 -4.40 2.88
C CYS A 306 -4.47 -5.34 4.08
N THR A 307 -5.59 -5.46 4.80
CA THR A 307 -5.69 -6.42 5.92
C THR A 307 -5.47 -7.85 5.42
N GLY A 308 -5.92 -8.16 4.19
CA GLY A 308 -5.61 -9.41 3.51
C GLY A 308 -4.12 -9.61 3.21
N ASN A 309 -3.42 -8.54 2.79
CA ASN A 309 -1.97 -8.57 2.63
C ASN A 309 -1.26 -8.82 3.97
N GLU A 310 -1.69 -8.18 5.07
CA GLU A 310 -1.06 -8.32 6.39
C GLU A 310 -1.09 -9.78 6.89
N VAL A 311 -2.26 -10.42 6.82
CA VAL A 311 -2.39 -11.82 7.25
C VAL A 311 -1.77 -12.81 6.26
N LEU A 312 -1.75 -12.49 4.97
CA LEU A 312 -1.03 -13.29 3.97
C LEU A 312 0.47 -13.30 4.25
N MET A 313 1.05 -12.14 4.55
CA MET A 313 2.50 -11.98 4.78
C MET A 313 3.01 -12.75 6.01
N ARG A 314 2.15 -13.07 6.97
CA ARG A 314 2.52 -13.71 8.25
C ARG A 314 1.99 -15.14 8.41
N HIS A 315 0.79 -15.41 7.92
CA HIS A 315 0.09 -16.69 8.11
C HIS A 315 -0.17 -17.46 6.82
N GLY A 316 0.10 -16.86 5.65
CA GLY A 316 -0.21 -17.49 4.36
C GLY A 316 -1.71 -17.58 4.05
N ILE A 317 -2.53 -16.82 4.78
CA ILE A 317 -3.98 -16.73 4.54
C ILE A 317 -4.21 -16.22 3.10
N PRO A 318 -5.06 -16.88 2.30
CA PRO A 318 -5.24 -16.55 0.89
C PRO A 318 -5.95 -15.21 0.68
N ILE A 319 -5.70 -14.56 -0.47
CA ILE A 319 -6.38 -13.32 -0.88
C ILE A 319 -7.47 -13.62 -1.91
N ALA A 320 -8.73 -13.38 -1.57
CA ALA A 320 -9.86 -13.54 -2.48
C ALA A 320 -9.93 -12.43 -3.54
N GLY A 321 -9.47 -11.22 -3.21
CA GLY A 321 -9.40 -10.15 -4.19
C GLY A 321 -8.80 -8.83 -3.73
N SER A 322 -8.66 -7.91 -4.67
CA SER A 322 -8.20 -6.53 -4.47
C SER A 322 -9.37 -5.55 -4.32
N PHE A 323 -9.09 -4.23 -4.30
CA PHE A 323 -10.09 -3.19 -4.07
C PHE A 323 -11.32 -3.28 -4.95
N ILE A 324 -11.16 -3.41 -6.28
CA ILE A 324 -12.32 -3.42 -7.17
C ILE A 324 -13.08 -4.76 -7.12
N GLN A 325 -12.43 -5.82 -6.65
CA GLN A 325 -13.02 -7.15 -6.52
C GLN A 325 -13.88 -7.32 -5.27
N GLN A 326 -13.89 -6.37 -4.32
CA GLN A 326 -14.62 -6.54 -3.05
C GLN A 326 -16.12 -6.87 -3.23
N GLU A 327 -16.79 -6.28 -4.21
CA GLU A 327 -18.18 -6.61 -4.54
C GLU A 327 -18.31 -7.91 -5.34
N ILE A 328 -17.29 -8.24 -6.14
CA ILE A 328 -17.23 -9.48 -6.94
C ILE A 328 -17.08 -10.68 -6.00
N VAL A 329 -16.25 -10.57 -4.97
CA VAL A 329 -16.07 -11.57 -3.91
C VAL A 329 -17.42 -11.90 -3.26
N LEU A 330 -18.23 -10.90 -2.91
CA LEU A 330 -19.59 -11.11 -2.40
C LEU A 330 -20.51 -11.75 -3.46
N ALA A 331 -20.40 -11.34 -4.72
CA ALA A 331 -21.24 -11.81 -5.80
C ALA A 331 -21.03 -13.28 -6.19
N THR A 332 -19.97 -13.93 -5.68
CA THR A 332 -19.82 -15.39 -5.72
C THR A 332 -20.94 -16.11 -4.96
N GLY A 333 -21.60 -15.43 -4.02
CA GLY A 333 -22.62 -16.01 -3.15
C GLY A 333 -22.07 -16.99 -2.10
N ALA A 334 -20.75 -17.12 -1.96
CA ALA A 334 -20.11 -18.08 -1.06
C ALA A 334 -19.70 -17.51 0.31
N VAL A 335 -19.74 -16.19 0.48
CA VAL A 335 -19.26 -15.50 1.69
C VAL A 335 -20.35 -15.44 2.76
N GLU A 336 -20.11 -15.97 3.95
CA GLU A 336 -21.05 -15.85 5.08
C GLU A 336 -20.94 -14.50 5.76
N ALA A 337 -19.71 -14.04 5.99
CA ALA A 337 -19.44 -12.75 6.59
C ALA A 337 -18.28 -12.07 5.88
N MET A 338 -18.47 -10.78 5.56
CA MET A 338 -17.38 -9.88 5.24
C MET A 338 -17.20 -8.92 6.41
N VAL A 339 -16.08 -9.07 7.10
CA VAL A 339 -15.71 -8.33 8.30
C VAL A 339 -14.87 -7.15 7.86
N VAL A 340 -15.32 -5.93 8.18
CA VAL A 340 -14.74 -4.70 7.66
C VAL A 340 -14.35 -3.74 8.78
N ASP A 341 -13.14 -3.19 8.69
CA ASP A 341 -12.63 -2.16 9.61
C ASP A 341 -12.79 -0.73 9.04
N ILE A 342 -11.72 -0.11 8.54
CA ILE A 342 -11.60 1.23 8.00
C ILE A 342 -10.95 1.23 6.60
N GLN A 343 -11.24 2.29 5.84
CA GLN A 343 -10.58 2.67 4.58
C GLN A 343 -10.77 1.69 3.40
N CYS A 344 -10.98 2.24 2.19
CA CYS A 344 -11.14 1.50 0.93
C CYS A 344 -12.28 0.45 0.91
N ILE A 345 -13.18 0.50 1.90
CA ILE A 345 -14.39 -0.33 1.98
C ILE A 345 -15.53 0.45 1.30
N MET A 346 -16.07 -0.09 0.21
CA MET A 346 -17.14 0.57 -0.54
C MET A 346 -18.44 0.53 0.26
N GLN A 347 -19.09 1.69 0.39
CA GLN A 347 -20.40 1.79 1.04
C GLN A 347 -21.50 0.93 0.37
N SER A 348 -21.27 0.46 -0.85
CA SER A 348 -22.18 -0.40 -1.60
C SER A 348 -22.16 -1.86 -1.17
N LEU A 349 -21.21 -2.32 -0.34
CA LEU A 349 -21.12 -3.72 0.08
C LEU A 349 -22.44 -4.26 0.68
N PRO A 350 -23.17 -3.57 1.59
CA PRO A 350 -24.46 -4.05 2.07
C PRO A 350 -25.53 -4.17 0.98
N THR A 351 -25.48 -3.34 -0.07
CA THR A 351 -26.40 -3.44 -1.22
C THR A 351 -26.17 -4.72 -2.00
N VAL A 352 -24.90 -5.09 -2.23
CA VAL A 352 -24.54 -6.36 -2.87
C VAL A 352 -24.88 -7.54 -1.96
N ALA A 353 -24.52 -7.47 -0.68
CA ALA A 353 -24.76 -8.53 0.30
C ALA A 353 -26.24 -8.89 0.47
N LYS A 354 -27.15 -7.91 0.41
CA LYS A 354 -28.62 -8.14 0.42
C LYS A 354 -29.15 -8.99 -0.73
N CYS A 355 -28.35 -9.28 -1.74
CA CYS A 355 -28.69 -10.21 -2.83
C CYS A 355 -28.44 -11.67 -2.46
N TYR A 356 -27.75 -11.91 -1.34
CA TYR A 356 -27.29 -13.21 -0.84
C TYR A 356 -27.59 -13.34 0.66
N HIS A 357 -26.96 -14.31 1.34
CA HIS A 357 -27.07 -14.50 2.79
C HIS A 357 -25.99 -13.76 3.59
N THR A 358 -25.01 -13.17 2.89
CA THR A 358 -23.82 -12.56 3.50
C THR A 358 -24.16 -11.47 4.50
N GLU A 359 -23.52 -11.49 5.65
CA GLU A 359 -23.54 -10.40 6.62
C GLU A 359 -22.31 -9.50 6.45
N ILE A 360 -22.53 -8.19 6.32
CA ILE A 360 -21.46 -7.20 6.40
C ILE A 360 -21.35 -6.77 7.86
N ILE A 361 -20.19 -6.98 8.48
CA ILE A 361 -19.93 -6.69 9.89
C ILE A 361 -18.89 -5.59 9.97
N THR A 362 -19.29 -4.39 10.40
CA THR A 362 -18.34 -3.30 10.70
C THR A 362 -17.78 -3.47 12.10
N THR A 363 -16.49 -3.20 12.29
CA THR A 363 -15.82 -3.41 13.58
C THR A 363 -15.18 -2.17 14.19
N SER A 364 -14.88 -1.15 13.38
CA SER A 364 -14.33 0.10 13.88
C SER A 364 -15.44 1.13 14.13
N PRO A 365 -15.49 1.82 15.28
CA PRO A 365 -16.46 2.89 15.52
C PRO A 365 -16.25 4.09 14.58
N ARG A 366 -15.05 4.20 13.99
CA ARG A 366 -14.66 5.26 13.05
C ARG A 366 -15.27 5.07 11.66
N ALA A 367 -15.74 3.87 11.31
CA ALA A 367 -16.26 3.56 9.98
C ALA A 367 -17.49 2.64 10.05
N LYS A 368 -18.66 3.22 10.33
CA LYS A 368 -19.95 2.52 10.22
C LYS A 368 -20.52 2.62 8.82
N ILE A 369 -21.21 1.56 8.38
CA ILE A 369 -21.85 1.49 7.08
C ILE A 369 -23.35 1.25 7.27
N THR A 370 -24.18 2.14 6.73
CA THR A 370 -25.64 1.96 6.76
C THR A 370 -26.03 0.63 6.12
N GLY A 371 -26.75 -0.21 6.86
CA GLY A 371 -27.19 -1.53 6.42
C GLY A 371 -26.22 -2.69 6.73
N ALA A 372 -25.05 -2.41 7.31
CA ALA A 372 -24.20 -3.42 7.94
C ALA A 372 -24.60 -3.62 9.41
N SER A 373 -24.27 -4.78 9.98
CA SER A 373 -24.25 -4.96 11.43
C SER A 373 -22.95 -4.41 12.02
N HIS A 374 -22.90 -4.27 13.34
CA HIS A 374 -21.76 -3.73 14.04
C HIS A 374 -21.41 -4.61 15.23
N ILE A 375 -20.15 -5.04 15.27
CA ILE A 375 -19.54 -5.73 16.41
C ILE A 375 -18.23 -4.98 16.65
N GLU A 376 -18.25 -4.05 17.59
CA GLU A 376 -17.11 -3.19 17.85
C GLU A 376 -15.90 -4.03 18.32
N PHE A 377 -14.73 -3.76 17.74
CA PHE A 377 -13.50 -4.42 18.11
C PHE A 377 -12.84 -3.71 19.30
N ASP A 378 -12.54 -4.49 20.32
CA ASP A 378 -11.79 -4.08 21.50
C ASP A 378 -10.53 -4.94 21.60
N HIS A 379 -9.36 -4.31 21.59
CA HIS A 379 -8.08 -5.02 21.63
C HIS A 379 -7.86 -5.77 22.96
N HIS A 380 -8.51 -5.36 24.05
CA HIS A 380 -8.45 -6.08 25.34
C HIS A 380 -9.23 -7.40 25.31
N ASN A 381 -10.27 -7.47 24.48
CA ASN A 381 -11.16 -8.64 24.33
C ASN A 381 -11.05 -9.28 22.94
N ALA A 382 -9.91 -9.09 22.24
CA ALA A 382 -9.78 -9.36 20.82
C ALA A 382 -10.15 -10.80 20.41
N LEU A 383 -9.71 -11.81 21.16
CA LEU A 383 -10.02 -13.22 20.86
C LEU A 383 -11.51 -13.53 21.02
N GLN A 384 -12.17 -12.95 22.03
CA GLN A 384 -13.60 -13.16 22.24
C GLN A 384 -14.41 -12.51 21.11
N VAL A 385 -14.07 -11.27 20.74
CA VAL A 385 -14.71 -10.58 19.61
C VAL A 385 -14.52 -11.35 18.31
N ALA A 386 -13.31 -11.86 18.04
CA ALA A 386 -13.02 -12.68 16.86
C ALA A 386 -13.87 -13.97 16.85
N LYS A 387 -13.99 -14.67 17.98
CA LYS A 387 -14.88 -15.84 18.12
C LYS A 387 -16.33 -15.50 17.86
N ASP A 388 -16.82 -14.38 18.39
CA ASP A 388 -18.21 -13.95 18.20
C ASP A 388 -18.52 -13.62 16.73
N ILE A 389 -17.58 -12.97 16.05
CA ILE A 389 -17.65 -12.71 14.60
C ILE A 389 -17.69 -14.01 13.80
N ILE A 390 -16.81 -14.98 14.09
CA ILE A 390 -16.79 -16.26 13.37
C ILE A 390 -18.07 -17.06 13.66
N LYS A 391 -18.53 -17.12 14.92
CA LYS A 391 -19.82 -17.75 15.28
C LYS A 391 -20.99 -17.10 14.54
N ARG A 392 -20.94 -15.78 14.35
CA ARG A 392 -21.93 -15.06 13.55
C ARG A 392 -21.90 -15.51 12.09
N ALA A 393 -20.72 -15.63 11.49
CA ALA A 393 -20.56 -16.17 10.14
C ALA A 393 -21.06 -17.62 10.02
N ILE A 394 -20.68 -18.49 10.96
CA ILE A 394 -21.14 -19.89 11.04
C ILE A 394 -22.67 -19.96 11.02
N SER A 395 -23.36 -19.08 11.77
CA SER A 395 -24.83 -19.04 11.81
C SER A 395 -25.50 -18.70 10.46
N ARG A 396 -24.74 -18.11 9.53
CA ARG A 396 -25.20 -17.78 8.17
C ARG A 396 -25.02 -18.93 7.19
N TYR A 397 -24.11 -19.87 7.44
CA TYR A 397 -23.81 -20.97 6.52
C TYR A 397 -25.04 -21.79 6.09
N PRO A 398 -26.00 -22.14 6.98
CA PRO A 398 -27.23 -22.84 6.57
C PRO A 398 -28.14 -22.03 5.63
N GLN A 399 -27.96 -20.71 5.55
CA GLN A 399 -28.73 -19.80 4.67
C GLN A 399 -28.07 -19.66 3.29
N ARG A 400 -26.88 -20.24 3.09
CA ARG A 400 -26.12 -20.17 1.84
C ARG A 400 -26.94 -20.74 0.69
N GLY A 401 -27.15 -19.91 -0.32
CA GLY A 401 -27.80 -20.31 -1.57
C GLY A 401 -26.83 -20.95 -2.58
N PRO A 402 -27.23 -21.07 -3.85
CA PRO A 402 -26.33 -21.49 -4.91
C PRO A 402 -25.11 -20.55 -5.00
N VAL A 403 -23.93 -21.16 -5.05
CA VAL A 403 -22.65 -20.44 -5.16
C VAL A 403 -22.12 -20.48 -6.58
N HIS A 404 -21.36 -19.47 -6.96
CA HIS A 404 -20.65 -19.36 -8.23
C HIS A 404 -19.19 -18.97 -7.94
N ILE A 405 -18.39 -19.99 -7.58
CA ILE A 405 -16.95 -19.85 -7.32
C ILE A 405 -16.19 -20.32 -8.57
N PRO A 406 -15.57 -19.41 -9.34
CA PRO A 406 -14.74 -19.78 -10.47
C PRO A 406 -13.57 -20.66 -10.00
N GLN A 407 -13.22 -21.69 -10.77
CA GLN A 407 -12.12 -22.61 -10.45
C GLN A 407 -10.76 -22.04 -10.88
N HIS A 408 -10.50 -20.78 -10.50
CA HIS A 408 -9.28 -20.06 -10.80
C HIS A 408 -8.66 -19.57 -9.49
N LYS A 409 -7.48 -20.10 -9.18
CA LYS A 409 -6.60 -19.64 -8.11
C LYS A 409 -5.15 -19.75 -8.58
N THR A 410 -4.30 -18.86 -8.09
CA THR A 410 -2.89 -18.80 -8.47
C THR A 410 -2.04 -18.89 -7.21
N GLU A 411 -1.00 -19.72 -7.24
CA GLU A 411 0.00 -19.80 -6.18
C GLU A 411 0.86 -18.54 -6.18
N VAL A 412 1.27 -18.09 -5.00
CA VAL A 412 2.17 -16.93 -4.82
C VAL A 412 3.16 -17.20 -3.71
N VAL A 413 4.32 -16.55 -3.77
CA VAL A 413 5.26 -16.42 -2.66
C VAL A 413 5.25 -14.95 -2.21
N ALA A 414 4.95 -14.73 -0.94
CA ALA A 414 5.00 -13.42 -0.32
C ALA A 414 5.89 -13.43 0.91
N GLY A 415 5.86 -12.40 1.75
CA GLY A 415 6.65 -12.33 2.97
C GLY A 415 8.04 -11.74 2.79
N PHE A 416 8.27 -10.94 1.73
CA PHE A 416 9.56 -10.29 1.47
C PHE A 416 9.71 -8.99 2.28
N SER A 417 9.95 -9.13 3.58
CA SER A 417 10.39 -8.02 4.44
C SER A 417 11.82 -7.58 4.08
N HIS A 418 12.22 -6.38 4.51
CA HIS A 418 13.58 -5.89 4.21
C HIS A 418 14.65 -6.73 4.91
N GLU A 419 14.32 -7.30 6.08
CA GLU A 419 15.15 -8.23 6.85
C GLU A 419 15.31 -9.56 6.12
N THR A 420 14.20 -10.12 5.62
CA THR A 420 14.20 -11.35 4.83
C THR A 420 15.03 -11.18 3.56
N ILE A 421 14.85 -10.08 2.83
CA ILE A 421 15.68 -9.78 1.64
C ILE A 421 17.16 -9.74 2.04
N ASN A 422 17.50 -9.06 3.13
CA ASN A 422 18.87 -8.95 3.62
C ASN A 422 19.49 -10.33 3.95
N GLN A 423 18.71 -11.21 4.58
CA GLN A 423 19.12 -12.57 4.95
C GLN A 423 19.22 -13.50 3.74
N MET A 424 18.31 -13.43 2.78
CA MET A 424 18.34 -14.25 1.56
C MET A 424 19.55 -13.90 0.68
N LEU A 425 19.96 -12.64 0.66
CA LEU A 425 21.13 -12.20 -0.11
C LEU A 425 22.45 -12.54 0.61
N GLY A 426 22.61 -12.14 1.88
CA GLY A 426 23.88 -12.27 2.61
C GLY A 426 24.04 -13.54 3.45
N GLY A 427 22.98 -14.34 3.58
CA GLY A 427 22.90 -15.46 4.51
C GLY A 427 22.69 -15.03 5.97
N ALA A 428 22.33 -15.98 6.83
CA ALA A 428 21.96 -15.69 8.23
C ALA A 428 23.09 -15.07 9.08
N PHE A 429 24.36 -15.35 8.74
CA PHE A 429 25.53 -14.88 9.50
C PHE A 429 26.14 -13.57 8.98
N ARG A 430 25.85 -13.19 7.74
CA ARG A 430 26.36 -11.98 7.07
C ARG A 430 25.29 -11.31 6.21
N ALA A 431 24.09 -11.16 6.76
CA ALA A 431 22.97 -10.50 6.10
C ALA A 431 23.42 -9.12 5.59
N SER A 432 23.33 -8.93 4.28
CA SER A 432 23.84 -7.72 3.61
C SER A 432 23.12 -7.50 2.29
N TYR A 433 22.93 -6.22 1.94
CA TYR A 433 22.43 -5.80 0.63
C TYR A 433 23.52 -5.86 -0.45
N ARG A 434 24.77 -6.22 -0.09
CA ARG A 434 25.90 -6.26 -1.01
C ARG A 434 25.62 -7.06 -2.27
N PRO A 435 25.03 -8.27 -2.21
CA PRO A 435 24.74 -9.03 -3.42
C PRO A 435 23.73 -8.35 -4.35
N LEU A 436 22.76 -7.60 -3.82
CA LEU A 436 21.86 -6.78 -4.65
C LEU A 436 22.65 -5.63 -5.29
N ASN A 437 23.39 -4.86 -4.48
CA ASN A 437 24.16 -3.72 -4.96
C ASN A 437 25.17 -4.14 -6.04
N ASP A 438 25.87 -5.26 -5.84
CA ASP A 438 26.81 -5.79 -6.83
C ASP A 438 26.14 -6.18 -8.13
N ASN A 439 24.95 -6.79 -8.07
CA ASN A 439 24.18 -7.14 -9.27
C ASN A 439 23.61 -5.91 -9.99
N ILE A 440 23.34 -4.83 -9.27
CA ILE A 440 23.04 -3.54 -9.90
C ILE A 440 24.30 -2.95 -10.57
N ILE A 441 25.42 -2.91 -9.86
CA ILE A 441 26.69 -2.36 -10.35
C ILE A 441 27.19 -3.12 -11.59
N ASN A 442 27.12 -4.45 -11.58
CA ASN A 442 27.59 -5.28 -12.69
C ASN A 442 26.59 -5.35 -13.87
N GLY A 443 25.36 -4.86 -13.68
CA GLY A 443 24.33 -4.76 -14.71
C GLY A 443 23.51 -6.03 -14.94
N ARG A 444 23.62 -7.05 -14.08
CA ARG A 444 22.67 -8.18 -14.08
C ARG A 444 21.27 -7.74 -13.68
N ILE A 445 21.19 -6.87 -12.69
CA ILE A 445 19.96 -6.14 -12.36
C ILE A 445 20.16 -4.72 -12.87
N LYS A 446 19.28 -4.24 -13.74
CA LYS A 446 19.34 -2.87 -14.25
C LYS A 446 19.05 -1.86 -13.13
N GLY A 447 18.04 -2.15 -12.31
CA GLY A 447 17.64 -1.33 -11.17
C GLY A 447 16.43 -1.94 -10.47
N VAL A 448 15.76 -1.13 -9.65
CA VAL A 448 14.56 -1.56 -8.90
C VAL A 448 13.35 -0.71 -9.27
N GLY A 449 12.27 -1.36 -9.70
CA GLY A 449 10.98 -0.72 -9.97
C GLY A 449 9.98 -1.02 -8.85
N ALA A 450 9.35 0.00 -8.27
CA ALA A 450 8.28 -0.19 -7.31
C ALA A 450 6.91 -0.01 -7.97
N ILE A 451 6.05 -1.03 -7.94
CA ILE A 451 4.66 -0.95 -8.41
C ILE A 451 3.74 -1.06 -7.21
N VAL A 452 3.12 0.06 -6.84
CA VAL A 452 2.35 0.17 -5.59
C VAL A 452 0.93 0.67 -5.86
N GLY A 453 0.15 0.74 -4.79
CA GLY A 453 -1.14 1.43 -4.80
C GLY A 453 -2.31 0.50 -5.08
N CYS A 454 -3.32 1.07 -5.71
CA CYS A 454 -4.67 0.55 -5.71
C CYS A 454 -5.09 0.05 -7.11
N ASP A 455 -6.35 -0.34 -7.26
CA ASP A 455 -6.96 -0.78 -8.53
C ASP A 455 -8.10 0.16 -8.92
N SER A 456 -8.29 0.50 -10.20
CA SER A 456 -9.26 1.53 -10.59
C SER A 456 -10.32 1.05 -11.57
N ALA A 457 -11.56 1.47 -11.36
CA ALA A 457 -12.67 1.25 -12.31
C ALA A 457 -12.57 2.12 -13.59
N ARG A 458 -11.52 2.94 -13.70
CA ARG A 458 -11.32 3.88 -14.80
C ARG A 458 -10.36 3.40 -15.88
N VAL A 459 -9.64 2.32 -15.59
CA VAL A 459 -8.79 1.57 -16.52
C VAL A 459 -9.16 0.11 -16.40
N ARG A 460 -8.67 -0.73 -17.33
CA ARG A 460 -8.84 -2.17 -17.20
C ARG A 460 -8.06 -2.63 -15.98
N SER A 461 -8.74 -2.89 -14.87
CA SER A 461 -8.06 -3.04 -13.58
C SER A 461 -7.13 -4.25 -13.57
N GLY A 462 -5.92 -4.09 -13.04
CA GLY A 462 -4.87 -5.09 -12.99
C GLY A 462 -4.06 -5.19 -14.29
N TYR A 463 -4.60 -4.79 -15.44
CA TYR A 463 -3.88 -4.83 -16.73
C TYR A 463 -2.68 -3.88 -16.71
N VAL A 464 -2.85 -2.66 -16.18
CA VAL A 464 -1.79 -1.65 -16.23
C VAL A 464 -0.67 -2.05 -15.28
N HIS A 465 -1.00 -2.50 -14.05
CA HIS A 465 -0.02 -3.04 -13.10
C HIS A 465 0.82 -4.17 -13.70
N THR A 466 0.16 -5.17 -14.28
CA THR A 466 0.81 -6.41 -14.69
C THR A 466 1.58 -6.25 -15.99
N THR A 467 1.14 -5.36 -16.89
CA THR A 467 1.89 -5.01 -18.09
C THR A 467 3.19 -4.28 -17.73
N VAL A 468 3.12 -3.27 -16.85
CA VAL A 468 4.33 -2.59 -16.35
C VAL A 468 5.29 -3.59 -15.70
N ALA A 469 4.79 -4.47 -14.84
CA ALA A 469 5.62 -5.48 -14.18
C ALA A 469 6.34 -6.40 -15.18
N ARG A 470 5.62 -6.89 -16.20
CA ARG A 470 6.19 -7.77 -17.25
C ARG A 470 7.26 -7.06 -18.07
N GLU A 471 7.01 -5.81 -18.48
CA GLU A 471 7.99 -5.02 -19.22
C GLU A 471 9.25 -4.74 -18.39
N LEU A 472 9.11 -4.43 -17.09
CA LEU A 472 10.25 -4.21 -16.20
C LEU A 472 11.11 -5.47 -16.02
N ILE A 473 10.51 -6.61 -15.68
CA ILE A 473 11.27 -7.84 -15.45
C ILE A 473 11.92 -8.36 -16.74
N ALA A 474 11.26 -8.20 -17.89
CA ALA A 474 11.82 -8.53 -19.20
C ALA A 474 13.07 -7.69 -19.55
N ASN A 475 13.18 -6.49 -18.95
CA ASN A 475 14.31 -5.56 -19.13
C ASN A 475 15.27 -5.54 -17.92
N ASP A 476 15.39 -6.68 -17.21
CA ASP A 476 16.30 -6.90 -16.09
C ASP A 476 16.07 -5.96 -14.88
N VAL A 477 14.86 -5.39 -14.73
CA VAL A 477 14.50 -4.58 -13.56
C VAL A 477 13.82 -5.45 -12.51
N LEU A 478 14.39 -5.53 -11.31
CA LEU A 478 13.76 -6.21 -10.18
C LEU A 478 12.53 -5.41 -9.74
N VAL A 479 11.38 -6.06 -9.59
CA VAL A 479 10.15 -5.38 -9.19
C VAL A 479 9.85 -5.67 -7.72
N ILE A 480 9.46 -4.64 -6.98
CA ILE A 480 8.88 -4.75 -5.65
C ILE A 480 7.44 -4.22 -5.69
N THR A 481 6.53 -4.86 -4.96
CA THR A 481 5.11 -4.50 -5.01
C THR A 481 4.43 -4.60 -3.64
N THR A 482 3.42 -3.75 -3.44
CA THR A 482 2.60 -3.68 -2.23
C THR A 482 1.12 -3.47 -2.57
N GLY A 483 0.24 -3.76 -1.61
CA GLY A 483 -1.18 -3.43 -1.71
C GLY A 483 -1.92 -4.18 -2.81
N CYS A 484 -2.82 -3.48 -3.54
CA CYS A 484 -3.64 -4.14 -4.57
C CYS A 484 -2.82 -4.53 -5.82
N ALA A 485 -1.76 -3.78 -6.12
CA ALA A 485 -0.84 -4.11 -7.20
C ALA A 485 -0.19 -5.49 -6.99
N ALA A 486 0.14 -5.84 -5.75
CA ALA A 486 0.67 -7.15 -5.40
C ALA A 486 -0.34 -8.27 -5.69
N THR A 487 -1.62 -8.05 -5.34
CA THR A 487 -2.70 -9.00 -5.67
C THR A 487 -2.85 -9.16 -7.19
N ALA A 488 -2.80 -8.06 -7.96
CA ALA A 488 -2.87 -8.13 -9.42
C ALA A 488 -1.70 -8.93 -10.02
N CYS A 489 -0.47 -8.65 -9.59
CA CYS A 489 0.72 -9.41 -10.00
C CYS A 489 0.63 -10.89 -9.62
N GLY A 490 0.10 -11.19 -8.44
CA GLY A 490 -0.09 -12.56 -7.95
C GLY A 490 -1.07 -13.35 -8.80
N ARG A 491 -2.22 -12.76 -9.18
CA ARG A 491 -3.22 -13.42 -10.04
C ARG A 491 -2.62 -13.83 -11.38
N GLU A 492 -1.70 -13.02 -11.89
CA GLU A 492 -1.01 -13.21 -13.17
C GLU A 492 0.28 -14.03 -13.08
N GLY A 493 0.53 -14.69 -11.93
CA GLY A 493 1.63 -15.64 -11.74
C GLY A 493 3.02 -15.00 -11.55
N LEU A 494 3.11 -13.68 -11.42
CA LEU A 494 4.38 -12.95 -11.36
C LEU A 494 5.10 -13.07 -10.00
N LEU A 495 4.38 -13.47 -8.95
CA LEU A 495 4.89 -13.62 -7.58
C LEU A 495 5.38 -15.05 -7.29
N THR A 496 5.87 -15.77 -8.29
CA THR A 496 6.40 -17.13 -8.14
C THR A 496 7.85 -17.20 -8.65
N PRO A 497 8.72 -18.06 -8.08
CA PRO A 497 10.08 -18.24 -8.61
C PRO A 497 10.10 -18.64 -10.09
N GLU A 498 9.09 -19.38 -10.55
CA GLU A 498 8.94 -19.82 -11.94
C GLU A 498 8.76 -18.65 -12.93
N ALA A 499 8.30 -17.49 -12.47
CA ALA A 499 8.22 -16.26 -13.26
C ALA A 499 9.61 -15.72 -13.67
N ALA A 500 10.71 -16.23 -13.10
CA ALA A 500 12.07 -15.93 -13.56
C ALA A 500 12.26 -16.25 -15.06
N SER A 501 11.49 -17.20 -15.62
CA SER A 501 11.47 -17.51 -17.05
C SER A 501 11.00 -16.35 -17.94
N MET A 502 10.26 -15.38 -17.38
CA MET A 502 9.78 -14.18 -18.08
C MET A 502 10.78 -13.02 -18.03
N CYS A 503 11.89 -13.17 -17.31
CA CYS A 503 12.84 -12.10 -17.09
C CYS A 503 13.86 -11.97 -18.22
N GLY A 504 14.48 -10.80 -18.29
CA GLY A 504 15.76 -10.63 -18.98
C GLY A 504 16.82 -11.58 -18.40
N PRO A 505 17.90 -11.87 -19.16
CA PRO A 505 18.87 -12.89 -18.79
C PRO A 505 19.61 -12.59 -17.49
N GLY A 506 19.83 -11.31 -17.17
CA GLY A 506 20.57 -10.90 -15.97
C GLY A 506 19.74 -11.11 -14.70
N LEU A 507 18.51 -10.61 -14.68
CA LEU A 507 17.60 -10.77 -13.55
C LEU A 507 17.23 -12.24 -13.36
N ARG A 508 17.04 -12.98 -14.46
CA ARG A 508 16.78 -14.42 -14.41
C ARG A 508 17.89 -15.19 -13.67
N GLU A 509 19.16 -14.94 -14.01
CA GLU A 509 20.31 -15.58 -13.33
C GLU A 509 20.27 -15.33 -11.82
N VAL A 510 19.94 -14.11 -11.40
CA VAL A 510 19.87 -13.76 -9.98
C VAL A 510 18.68 -14.41 -9.29
N CYS A 511 17.49 -14.37 -9.90
CA CYS A 511 16.28 -14.99 -9.34
C CYS A 511 16.43 -16.51 -9.18
N GLU A 512 16.98 -17.20 -10.19
CA GLU A 512 17.23 -18.65 -10.14
C GLU A 512 18.30 -19.01 -9.10
N ALA A 513 19.35 -18.20 -8.96
CA ALA A 513 20.42 -18.45 -7.99
C ALA A 513 19.98 -18.24 -6.53
N VAL A 514 19.18 -17.21 -6.26
CA VAL A 514 18.68 -16.90 -4.91
C VAL A 514 17.43 -17.70 -4.56
N GLY A 515 16.65 -18.14 -5.56
CA GLY A 515 15.39 -18.84 -5.38
C GLY A 515 14.22 -17.91 -5.06
N ILE A 516 14.18 -16.72 -5.68
CA ILE A 516 13.14 -15.70 -5.46
C ILE A 516 12.33 -15.42 -6.73
N PRO A 517 11.06 -14.99 -6.59
CA PRO A 517 10.33 -14.37 -7.69
C PRO A 517 11.03 -13.10 -8.20
N PRO A 518 10.83 -12.71 -9.47
CA PRO A 518 11.30 -11.43 -9.99
C PRO A 518 10.43 -10.23 -9.57
N VAL A 519 9.24 -10.50 -9.02
CA VAL A 519 8.35 -9.51 -8.42
C VAL A 519 8.16 -9.87 -6.95
N LEU A 520 8.67 -9.05 -6.04
CA LEU A 520 8.67 -9.31 -4.61
C LEU A 520 7.51 -8.61 -3.91
N HIS A 521 6.66 -9.39 -3.24
CA HIS A 521 5.56 -8.88 -2.44
C HIS A 521 6.05 -8.39 -1.08
N MET A 522 6.08 -7.07 -0.89
CA MET A 522 6.59 -6.43 0.33
C MET A 522 5.50 -6.07 1.35
N GLY A 523 4.22 -6.25 1.04
CA GLY A 523 3.14 -6.20 2.04
C GLY A 523 2.01 -5.24 1.72
N SER A 524 1.44 -4.62 2.75
CA SER A 524 0.31 -3.69 2.65
C SER A 524 0.71 -2.27 2.22
N CYS A 525 -0.23 -1.32 2.20
CA CYS A 525 0.08 0.08 1.89
C CYS A 525 0.97 0.76 2.94
N VAL A 526 0.87 0.41 4.24
CA VAL A 526 1.76 0.98 5.27
C VAL A 526 3.17 0.39 5.18
N ASP A 527 3.28 -0.84 4.65
CA ASP A 527 4.55 -1.51 4.36
C ASP A 527 5.33 -0.90 3.19
N ASN A 528 4.80 0.12 2.51
CA ASN A 528 5.63 0.99 1.68
C ASN A 528 6.77 1.64 2.50
N SER A 529 6.62 1.74 3.83
CA SER A 529 7.72 2.09 4.73
C SER A 529 8.91 1.11 4.64
N ARG A 530 8.68 -0.18 4.33
CA ARG A 530 9.75 -1.17 4.07
C ARG A 530 10.56 -0.83 2.84
N ILE A 531 9.93 -0.23 1.81
CA ILE A 531 10.63 0.23 0.61
C ILE A 531 11.56 1.41 0.97
N LEU A 532 11.13 2.34 1.83
CA LEU A 532 12.00 3.41 2.36
C LEU A 532 13.19 2.85 3.13
N ILE A 533 12.97 1.82 3.95
CA ILE A 533 14.03 1.14 4.70
C ILE A 533 14.97 0.40 3.75
N ALA A 534 14.46 -0.36 2.78
CA ALA A 534 15.27 -1.06 1.79
C ALA A 534 16.12 -0.09 0.95
N ALA A 535 15.55 1.03 0.49
CA ALA A 535 16.29 2.08 -0.21
C ALA A 535 17.40 2.68 0.65
N THR A 536 17.16 2.84 1.95
CA THR A 536 18.16 3.28 2.92
C THR A 536 19.28 2.26 3.08
N GLU A 537 18.98 0.97 3.21
CA GLU A 537 20.00 -0.07 3.35
C GLU A 537 20.83 -0.23 2.07
N ILE A 538 20.23 -0.07 0.89
CA ILE A 538 20.97 -0.01 -0.39
C ILE A 538 22.01 1.10 -0.36
N VAL A 539 21.64 2.30 0.10
CA VAL A 539 22.58 3.43 0.23
C VAL A 539 23.64 3.16 1.30
N ARG A 540 23.23 2.62 2.46
CA ARG A 540 24.13 2.35 3.59
C ARG A 540 25.18 1.30 3.26
N GLU A 541 24.80 0.25 2.54
CA GLU A 541 25.72 -0.78 2.05
C GLU A 541 26.74 -0.20 1.05
N GLY A 542 26.35 0.83 0.30
CA GLY A 542 27.24 1.61 -0.54
C GLY A 542 27.46 1.05 -1.94
N GLY A 543 28.19 1.82 -2.75
CA GLY A 543 28.45 1.52 -4.17
C GLY A 543 27.40 2.07 -5.15
N LEU A 544 26.27 2.59 -4.66
CA LEU A 544 25.17 3.15 -5.46
C LEU A 544 24.82 4.59 -5.04
N GLY A 545 25.83 5.37 -4.61
CA GLY A 545 25.66 6.74 -4.14
C GLY A 545 25.60 6.85 -2.61
N ASP A 546 25.34 8.07 -2.12
CA ASP A 546 25.23 8.46 -0.71
C ASP A 546 23.83 8.96 -0.33
N ASP A 547 22.87 8.89 -1.26
CA ASP A 547 21.48 9.32 -1.07
C ASP A 547 20.49 8.52 -1.93
N ILE A 548 19.24 8.42 -1.48
CA ILE A 548 18.16 7.70 -2.17
C ILE A 548 17.90 8.29 -3.56
N SER A 549 18.16 9.58 -3.78
CA SER A 549 18.01 10.14 -5.13
C SER A 549 19.00 9.58 -6.14
N GLN A 550 20.07 8.90 -5.73
CA GLN A 550 21.10 8.44 -6.66
C GLN A 550 20.93 6.98 -7.05
N ILE A 551 20.19 6.19 -6.27
CA ILE A 551 20.00 4.78 -6.57
C ILE A 551 19.23 4.60 -7.89
N PRO A 552 19.58 3.60 -8.72
CA PRO A 552 18.81 3.25 -9.92
C PRO A 552 17.44 2.64 -9.58
N ALA A 553 16.51 3.47 -9.11
CA ALA A 553 15.17 3.06 -8.72
C ALA A 553 14.11 4.12 -9.04
N VAL A 554 12.87 3.67 -9.24
CA VAL A 554 11.71 4.50 -9.59
C VAL A 554 10.42 3.80 -9.18
N GLY A 555 9.40 4.57 -8.77
CA GLY A 555 8.10 4.05 -8.37
C GLY A 555 6.97 4.43 -9.33
N CYS A 556 5.89 3.65 -9.32
CA CYS A 556 4.65 4.01 -9.97
C CYS A 556 3.42 3.51 -9.18
N ALA A 557 2.32 4.24 -9.31
CA ALA A 557 0.98 3.80 -8.91
C ALA A 557 0.01 3.98 -10.10
N PRO A 558 0.03 3.05 -11.07
CA PRO A 558 -0.59 3.25 -12.37
C PRO A 558 -2.13 3.23 -12.32
N GLU A 559 -2.72 2.59 -11.30
CA GLU A 559 -4.17 2.51 -11.12
C GLU A 559 -4.64 3.13 -9.79
N TRP A 560 -3.95 4.17 -9.32
CA TRP A 560 -4.26 4.84 -8.07
C TRP A 560 -5.71 5.38 -8.02
N MET A 561 -6.26 5.48 -6.81
CA MET A 561 -7.52 6.22 -6.60
C MET A 561 -7.60 7.01 -5.28
N SER A 562 -6.88 6.56 -4.25
CA SER A 562 -7.03 7.07 -2.90
C SER A 562 -6.11 8.25 -2.60
N GLU A 563 -6.54 9.09 -1.67
CA GLU A 563 -5.70 10.15 -1.08
C GLU A 563 -4.45 9.58 -0.39
N LYS A 564 -4.53 8.35 0.14
CA LYS A 564 -3.37 7.62 0.69
C LYS A 564 -2.26 7.44 -0.34
N ALA A 565 -2.61 7.15 -1.60
CA ALA A 565 -1.61 7.04 -2.66
C ALA A 565 -0.90 8.39 -2.92
N ILE A 566 -1.60 9.52 -2.81
CA ILE A 566 -1.01 10.85 -2.95
C ILE A 566 -0.03 11.14 -1.81
N ALA A 567 -0.38 10.82 -0.57
CA ALA A 567 0.54 10.92 0.56
C ALA A 567 1.78 10.02 0.35
N ILE A 568 1.58 8.78 -0.11
CA ILE A 568 2.64 7.83 -0.45
C ILE A 568 3.60 8.40 -1.49
N GLY A 569 3.08 8.82 -2.63
CA GLY A 569 3.92 9.37 -3.68
C GLY A 569 4.66 10.63 -3.22
N GLN A 570 4.02 11.50 -2.43
CA GLN A 570 4.67 12.73 -1.95
C GLN A 570 5.85 12.41 -1.01
N TYR A 571 5.73 11.43 -0.11
CA TYR A 571 6.86 11.12 0.77
C TYR A 571 8.00 10.42 0.03
N PHE A 572 7.72 9.63 -1.02
CA PHE A 572 8.78 9.07 -1.88
C PHE A 572 9.48 10.14 -2.72
N VAL A 573 8.71 11.06 -3.31
CA VAL A 573 9.23 12.23 -4.03
C VAL A 573 10.15 13.04 -3.14
N ALA A 574 9.72 13.35 -1.92
CA ALA A 574 10.52 14.06 -0.93
C ALA A 574 11.73 13.26 -0.43
N SER A 575 11.66 11.92 -0.45
CA SER A 575 12.77 11.01 -0.18
C SER A 575 13.74 10.86 -1.37
N GLY A 576 13.45 11.45 -2.53
CA GLY A 576 14.34 11.44 -3.69
C GLY A 576 14.01 10.40 -4.77
N ALA A 577 12.89 9.69 -4.63
CA ALA A 577 12.42 8.74 -5.64
C ALA A 577 11.30 9.37 -6.48
N SER A 578 11.42 9.31 -7.81
CA SER A 578 10.33 9.77 -8.69
C SER A 578 9.17 8.76 -8.71
N VAL A 579 7.94 9.29 -8.81
CA VAL A 579 6.70 8.49 -8.74
C VAL A 579 5.77 8.82 -9.89
N ILE A 580 5.44 7.81 -10.71
CA ILE A 580 4.51 7.94 -11.85
C ILE A 580 3.11 7.54 -11.44
N PHE A 581 2.14 8.40 -11.71
CA PHE A 581 0.74 8.06 -11.56
C PHE A 581 0.11 7.79 -12.93
N GLY A 582 -0.84 6.86 -12.95
CA GLY A 582 -1.62 6.58 -14.17
C GLY A 582 -3.02 7.15 -14.15
N HIS A 583 -3.64 7.16 -15.32
CA HIS A 583 -5.00 7.59 -15.68
C HIS A 583 -5.39 9.06 -15.40
N THR A 584 -4.92 9.67 -14.31
CA THR A 584 -5.26 11.04 -13.92
C THR A 584 -4.29 11.59 -12.87
N PHE A 585 -4.22 12.91 -12.73
CA PHE A 585 -3.49 13.59 -11.66
C PHE A 585 -4.25 14.86 -11.20
N PRO A 586 -4.33 15.17 -9.89
CA PRO A 586 -5.28 16.15 -9.36
C PRO A 586 -4.92 17.62 -9.62
N THR A 587 -3.80 17.93 -10.29
CA THR A 587 -3.36 19.31 -10.57
C THR A 587 -3.38 19.67 -12.07
N THR A 588 -3.81 18.77 -12.96
CA THR A 588 -3.62 18.89 -14.42
C THR A 588 -4.33 20.10 -15.07
N LYS A 589 -5.17 20.84 -14.34
CA LYS A 589 -5.78 22.08 -14.83
C LYS A 589 -5.11 23.35 -14.28
N SER A 590 -4.01 23.20 -13.54
CA SER A 590 -3.03 24.24 -13.25
C SER A 590 -1.64 23.76 -13.69
N GLN A 591 -1.18 24.29 -14.81
CA GLN A 591 0.15 24.08 -15.38
C GLN A 591 1.23 24.56 -14.42
N VAL A 592 1.07 25.72 -13.76
CA VAL A 592 2.05 26.23 -12.79
C VAL A 592 2.26 25.24 -11.65
N MET A 593 1.16 24.75 -11.06
CA MET A 593 1.25 23.76 -9.98
C MET A 593 1.79 22.42 -10.49
N THR A 594 1.36 21.97 -11.66
CA THR A 594 1.81 20.70 -12.23
C THR A 594 3.30 20.72 -12.55
N ASP A 595 3.80 21.81 -13.16
CA ASP A 595 5.22 21.98 -13.45
C ASP A 595 6.06 22.01 -12.17
N TYR A 596 5.59 22.71 -11.13
CA TYR A 596 6.28 22.70 -9.84
C TYR A 596 6.42 21.27 -9.27
N LEU A 597 5.35 20.46 -9.33
CA LEU A 597 5.37 19.07 -8.85
C LEU A 597 6.23 18.13 -9.72
N PHE A 598 6.27 18.35 -11.04
CA PHE A 598 6.85 17.41 -12.01
C PHE A 598 8.30 17.76 -12.38
N LYS A 599 8.69 19.02 -12.20
CA LYS A 599 10.02 19.54 -12.57
C LYS A 599 10.75 20.08 -11.35
N ASP A 600 10.19 21.11 -10.71
CA ASP A 600 10.92 21.86 -9.67
C ASP A 600 11.22 20.98 -8.44
N LEU A 601 10.33 20.06 -8.06
CA LEU A 601 10.61 19.10 -6.98
C LEU A 601 11.85 18.22 -7.26
N PHE A 602 12.16 17.93 -8.52
CA PHE A 602 13.36 17.18 -8.88
C PHE A 602 14.62 17.94 -8.47
N ASP A 603 14.66 19.26 -8.67
CA ASP A 603 15.80 20.09 -8.27
C ASP A 603 15.91 20.22 -6.74
N LEU A 604 14.78 20.19 -6.03
CA LEU A 604 14.74 20.32 -4.57
C LEU A 604 15.10 19.02 -3.84
N TYR A 605 14.61 17.89 -4.32
CA TYR A 605 14.68 16.60 -3.61
C TYR A 605 15.36 15.49 -4.42
N GLY A 606 15.62 15.68 -5.70
CA GLY A 606 16.07 14.62 -6.60
C GLY A 606 14.98 13.64 -7.00
N GLY A 607 13.74 13.81 -6.54
CA GLY A 607 12.57 13.03 -6.95
C GLY A 607 11.45 13.98 -7.40
N CYS A 608 10.61 13.52 -8.32
CA CYS A 608 9.46 14.30 -8.80
C CYS A 608 8.27 13.42 -9.18
N TRP A 609 7.13 14.05 -9.40
CA TRP A 609 5.95 13.39 -9.93
C TRP A 609 6.06 13.19 -11.44
N GLY A 610 5.43 12.13 -11.93
CA GLY A 610 5.17 11.89 -13.35
C GLY A 610 3.74 11.43 -13.57
N MET A 611 3.26 11.57 -14.79
CA MET A 611 1.97 11.02 -15.20
C MET A 611 2.09 10.42 -16.60
N GLU A 612 1.69 9.16 -16.74
CA GLU A 612 1.58 8.46 -18.02
C GLU A 612 0.47 7.41 -17.92
N ASN A 613 -0.31 7.24 -18.98
CA ASN A 613 -1.48 6.37 -19.02
C ASN A 613 -1.22 5.04 -19.74
N ASP A 614 -0.36 5.01 -20.75
CA ASP A 614 -0.05 3.76 -21.45
C ASP A 614 0.93 2.92 -20.61
N PRO A 615 0.63 1.66 -20.29
CA PRO A 615 1.50 0.84 -19.45
C PRO A 615 2.91 0.62 -20.02
N ASN A 616 3.06 0.55 -21.35
CA ASN A 616 4.38 0.39 -21.97
C ASN A 616 5.17 1.69 -21.89
N ASP A 617 4.51 2.84 -22.03
CA ASP A 617 5.13 4.14 -21.81
C ASP A 617 5.53 4.36 -20.34
N ILE A 618 4.72 3.93 -19.38
CA ILE A 618 5.08 3.92 -17.96
C ILE A 618 6.36 3.09 -17.76
N ALA A 619 6.40 1.85 -18.26
CA ALA A 619 7.56 0.98 -18.12
C ALA A 619 8.81 1.55 -18.80
N ARG A 620 8.68 2.09 -20.01
CA ARG A 620 9.76 2.78 -20.73
C ARG A 620 10.30 3.96 -19.93
N TRP A 621 9.43 4.82 -19.39
CA TRP A 621 9.85 5.95 -18.56
C TRP A 621 10.58 5.50 -17.30
N MET A 622 10.11 4.43 -16.64
CA MET A 622 10.78 3.84 -15.48
C MET A 622 12.19 3.34 -15.85
N ILE A 623 12.32 2.60 -16.95
CA ILE A 623 13.61 2.08 -17.43
C ILE A 623 14.57 3.22 -17.77
N GLU A 624 14.09 4.26 -18.46
CA GLU A 624 14.89 5.45 -18.79
C GLU A 624 15.34 6.21 -17.54
N ALA A 625 14.48 6.34 -16.53
CA ALA A 625 14.83 6.97 -15.26
C ALA A 625 15.93 6.17 -14.53
N ILE A 626 15.82 4.83 -14.51
CA ILE A 626 16.83 3.94 -13.96
C ILE A 626 18.15 4.09 -14.73
N ASP A 627 18.12 4.05 -16.07
CA ASP A 627 19.31 4.14 -16.90
C ASP A 627 20.05 5.49 -16.73
N LYS A 628 19.32 6.60 -16.60
CA LYS A 628 19.91 7.92 -16.28
C LYS A 628 20.64 7.91 -14.94
N ARG A 629 20.11 7.25 -13.91
CA ARG A 629 20.80 7.10 -12.61
C ARG A 629 22.04 6.21 -12.73
N ARG A 630 21.97 5.12 -13.49
CA ARG A 630 23.14 4.27 -13.80
C ARG A 630 24.23 5.05 -14.54
N GLU A 631 23.85 5.91 -15.46
CA GLU A 631 24.78 6.78 -16.19
C GLU A 631 25.49 7.74 -15.25
N ALA A 632 24.72 8.44 -14.41
CA ALA A 632 25.25 9.36 -13.39
C ALA A 632 26.20 8.67 -12.39
N LEU A 633 25.97 7.40 -12.07
CA LEU A 633 26.85 6.58 -11.22
C LEU A 633 28.05 5.97 -11.98
N GLY A 634 28.10 6.09 -13.31
CA GLY A 634 29.17 5.50 -14.12
C GLY A 634 29.12 3.97 -14.26
N ILE A 635 27.98 3.34 -13.96
CA ILE A 635 27.78 1.87 -13.98
C ILE A 635 27.01 1.39 -15.23
N HIS A 636 26.82 2.26 -16.22
CA HIS A 636 26.18 1.94 -17.50
C HIS A 636 27.10 1.18 -18.48
N LYS A 637 28.42 1.26 -18.30
CA LYS A 637 29.42 0.56 -19.12
C LYS A 637 29.89 -0.71 -18.42
N LYS A 638 29.98 -1.82 -19.15
CA LYS A 638 30.71 -3.01 -18.67
C LYS A 638 32.18 -2.61 -18.49
N LYS A 639 32.68 -2.62 -17.24
CA LYS A 639 34.12 -2.50 -17.01
C LYS A 639 34.80 -3.72 -17.64
N GLU A 640 35.82 -3.50 -18.47
CA GLU A 640 36.71 -4.58 -18.92
C GLU A 640 37.25 -5.29 -17.68
N ARG A 641 37.09 -6.61 -17.61
CA ARG A 641 37.73 -7.42 -16.57
C ARG A 641 39.22 -7.37 -16.82
N VAL A 642 39.93 -6.49 -16.13
CA VAL A 642 41.39 -6.56 -16.04
C VAL A 642 41.72 -7.81 -15.20
N LEU A 643 42.14 -8.87 -15.87
CA LEU A 643 42.73 -10.03 -15.20
C LEU A 643 44.09 -9.58 -14.66
N PHE A 644 44.15 -9.24 -13.37
CA PHE A 644 45.41 -8.96 -12.70
C PHE A 644 46.28 -10.21 -12.73
N ASP A 645 47.38 -10.14 -13.48
CA ASP A 645 48.41 -11.16 -13.42
C ASP A 645 49.20 -11.07 -12.09
N MET A 646 50.06 -12.08 -11.85
CA MET A 646 50.87 -12.14 -10.63
C MET A 646 51.89 -10.99 -10.52
N ALA A 647 52.20 -10.28 -11.60
CA ALA A 647 53.08 -9.12 -11.57
C ALA A 647 52.31 -7.86 -11.13
N MET A 648 51.12 -7.63 -11.68
CA MET A 648 50.24 -6.51 -11.27
C MET A 648 49.78 -6.62 -9.82
N ARG A 649 49.67 -7.85 -9.27
CA ARG A 649 49.37 -8.08 -7.84
C ARG A 649 50.55 -7.82 -6.90
N ARG A 650 51.78 -7.74 -7.40
CA ARG A 650 52.98 -7.44 -6.59
C ARG A 650 53.29 -5.94 -6.51
N GLU A 651 52.68 -5.13 -7.37
CA GLU A 651 52.85 -3.66 -7.41
C GLU A 651 51.75 -2.89 -6.66
N LEU A 652 50.64 -3.57 -6.30
CA LEU A 652 49.63 -3.11 -5.35
C LEU A 652 50.06 -3.44 -3.91
#